data_AF-A0A2G6BD88-F1
#
_entry.id   AF-A0A2G6BD88-F1
#
_cell.length_a   1.000
_cell.length_b   1.000
_cell.length_c   1.000
_cell.angle_alpha   90.00
_cell.angle_beta   90.00
_cell.angle_gamma   90.00
#
_symmetry.space_group_name_H-M   'P 1'
#
loop_
_entity.id
_entity.type
_entity.pdbx_description
1 polymer ?
#
loop_
_entity_poly.entity_id
_entity_poly.type
_entity_poly.pdbx_seq_one_letter_code
_entity_poly.pdbx_strand_id
1 'polypeptide(L)'
;MLVKSISIVLLLAIILIIDVPKGNAESAEESITILFTHDLHDNFLPFEVERGNQKLSIGGYARLQSAIAEQREKDPNAILVDAGDFAMGTLFQTIYSTDAPGLQTMGRMGYDATTLGNHEFDFRSEGLASSLRAAKDSGEKLPSIVASNTIFPKDKNGKIPVNIQTLKDAMDEYDVKDYIVIERKGIRIGIIGLMGKEAAGNAPMSGVMFDDAIESAKSTVATLKNEEHVDLVIALSHAGTSAVPSQSEDEIIAKNVPDIDVIISGHSHTTLEEPLIVGTTILGSAGEYGENLGVLNISKNEHDKWILNHYELRSIDDSLPLDSTITETIDIYKEAIQENYLDDFGMEFDEVLAYSPFDFTSFSTLGVNQQEEPIGNLIGDSYIHMVEQLEGDDYEPIAAAVVPVGTIRDSFSKGDITVSHVFNVNSLGIGPDEISGYPLLDIYLTGKELKTIAEVDASITPIMNEVQLFIAGLSYTFNPNRFIFNKVTDISLQSIEGVKEEIDDKTLYRVVGGLYSVQMLPFVNEKSFGILSVVPKTKEGTPVKNFEDQIIYMNEHQEVKEWYAIANYFKSFIKINGVAHVPTYYAQTHDRKIVVHDSSMWAILKNPNAIILTAYAVLLAFVGILVLLVMLVVRRRKRKKEKLIG
;
A
#
# COMPACT_ATOMS: atom_id res chain seq x y z
N MET A 1 -17.12 74.87 -53.79
CA MET A 1 -15.86 74.17 -53.44
C MET A 1 -15.54 74.20 -51.94
N LEU A 2 -15.92 75.24 -51.18
CA LEU A 2 -15.60 75.34 -49.75
C LEU A 2 -16.34 74.36 -48.82
N VAL A 3 -17.55 73.92 -49.19
CA VAL A 3 -18.39 73.07 -48.30
C VAL A 3 -17.96 71.59 -48.33
N LYS A 4 -17.36 71.10 -49.42
CA LYS A 4 -16.87 69.71 -49.50
C LYS A 4 -15.58 69.47 -48.70
N SER A 5 -14.77 70.51 -48.50
CA SER A 5 -13.50 70.39 -47.75
C SER A 5 -13.71 70.37 -46.23
N ILE A 6 -14.76 71.01 -45.73
CA ILE A 6 -15.05 71.04 -44.28
C ILE A 6 -15.62 69.70 -43.80
N SER A 7 -16.43 69.02 -44.62
CA SER A 7 -16.98 67.70 -44.28
C SER A 7 -15.91 66.60 -44.21
N ILE A 8 -14.84 66.70 -45.01
CA ILE A 8 -13.74 65.71 -45.00
C ILE A 8 -12.83 65.91 -43.78
N VAL A 9 -12.59 67.16 -43.37
CA VAL A 9 -11.80 67.47 -42.17
C VAL A 9 -12.56 67.10 -40.88
N LEU A 10 -13.89 67.27 -40.84
CA LEU A 10 -14.69 66.79 -39.70
C LEU A 10 -14.77 65.26 -39.63
N LEU A 11 -14.80 64.55 -40.76
CA LEU A 11 -14.80 63.07 -40.77
C LEU A 11 -13.45 62.50 -40.29
N LEU A 12 -12.33 63.13 -40.66
CA LEU A 12 -10.99 62.75 -40.20
C LEU A 12 -10.76 63.08 -38.72
N ALA A 13 -11.36 64.15 -38.20
CA ALA A 13 -11.30 64.50 -36.77
C ALA A 13 -12.14 63.55 -35.90
N ILE A 14 -13.23 62.99 -36.41
CA ILE A 14 -14.06 62.01 -35.68
C ILE A 14 -13.40 60.62 -35.65
N ILE A 15 -12.61 60.25 -36.67
CA ILE A 15 -11.83 59.00 -36.68
C ILE A 15 -10.64 59.04 -35.69
N LEU A 16 -10.17 60.22 -35.31
CA LEU A 16 -9.09 60.42 -34.32
C LEU A 16 -9.57 60.44 -32.86
N ILE A 17 -10.88 60.36 -32.60
CA ILE A 17 -11.49 60.39 -31.24
C ILE A 17 -12.24 59.08 -30.91
N ILE A 18 -12.11 58.05 -31.76
CA ILE A 18 -12.52 56.70 -31.37
C ILE A 18 -11.44 56.17 -30.42
N ASP A 19 -11.61 56.49 -29.14
CA ASP A 19 -10.95 55.79 -28.04
C ASP A 19 -11.48 54.36 -28.10
N VAL A 20 -10.79 53.51 -28.85
CA VAL A 20 -11.02 52.06 -28.80
C VAL A 20 -10.74 51.70 -27.36
N PRO A 21 -11.72 51.22 -26.58
CA PRO A 21 -11.41 50.70 -25.27
C PRO A 21 -10.38 49.60 -25.53
N LYS A 22 -9.14 49.83 -25.07
CA LYS A 22 -8.22 48.73 -24.82
C LYS A 22 -8.96 47.89 -23.79
N GLY A 23 -9.73 46.91 -24.27
CA GLY A 23 -10.08 45.79 -23.46
C GLY A 23 -8.76 45.31 -22.90
N ASN A 24 -8.62 45.35 -21.58
CA ASN A 24 -7.73 44.42 -20.92
C ASN A 24 -8.22 43.04 -21.38
N ALA A 25 -7.60 42.52 -22.44
CA ALA A 25 -7.42 41.10 -22.58
C ALA A 25 -6.54 40.73 -21.39
N GLU A 26 -7.20 40.54 -20.25
CA GLU A 26 -6.66 39.77 -19.13
C GLU A 26 -6.16 38.46 -19.74
N SER A 27 -4.93 38.08 -19.44
CA SER A 27 -4.13 37.04 -20.09
C SER A 27 -4.70 35.63 -19.93
N ALA A 28 -5.88 35.38 -20.47
CA ALA A 28 -6.51 34.06 -20.53
C ALA A 28 -5.78 33.10 -21.49
N GLU A 29 -4.79 33.58 -22.26
CA GLU A 29 -4.17 32.83 -23.36
C GLU A 29 -3.04 31.85 -22.94
N GLU A 30 -2.57 31.83 -21.68
CA GLU A 30 -1.47 30.92 -21.26
C GLU A 30 -1.78 30.15 -19.95
N SER A 31 -3.00 29.62 -19.80
CA SER A 31 -3.32 28.72 -18.67
C SER A 31 -3.50 27.26 -19.09
N ILE A 32 -2.96 26.35 -18.26
CA ILE A 32 -3.13 24.91 -18.37
C ILE A 32 -3.87 24.40 -17.14
N THR A 33 -4.85 23.54 -17.38
CA THR A 33 -5.50 22.74 -16.35
C THR A 33 -4.92 21.33 -16.36
N ILE A 34 -4.45 20.87 -15.20
CA ILE A 34 -3.95 19.53 -14.93
C ILE A 34 -4.96 18.86 -14.00
N LEU A 35 -5.61 17.83 -14.51
CA LEU A 35 -6.42 16.90 -13.74
C LEU A 35 -5.52 15.74 -13.34
N PHE A 36 -5.58 15.30 -12.09
CA PHE A 36 -4.70 14.25 -11.63
C PHE A 36 -5.30 13.31 -10.60
N THR A 37 -4.82 12.08 -10.64
CA THR A 37 -5.05 11.01 -9.65
C THR A 37 -3.73 10.31 -9.32
N HIS A 38 -3.77 9.41 -8.35
CA HIS A 38 -2.75 8.43 -8.03
C HIS A 38 -3.35 7.39 -7.08
N ASP A 39 -2.67 6.26 -6.89
CA ASP A 39 -3.03 5.24 -5.90
C ASP A 39 -4.50 4.80 -6.01
N LEU A 40 -4.98 4.60 -7.25
CA LEU A 40 -6.37 4.20 -7.51
C LEU A 40 -6.65 2.78 -7.01
N HIS A 41 -5.65 1.91 -6.96
CA HIS A 41 -5.69 0.57 -6.34
C HIS A 41 -6.91 -0.28 -6.75
N ASP A 42 -7.24 -0.30 -8.06
CA ASP A 42 -8.38 -1.04 -8.58
C ASP A 42 -9.74 -0.70 -7.92
N ASN A 43 -9.91 0.50 -7.35
CA ASN A 43 -11.19 0.96 -6.78
C ASN A 43 -12.19 1.40 -7.85
N PHE A 44 -12.51 0.47 -8.76
CA PHE A 44 -13.49 0.65 -9.83
C PHE A 44 -14.89 0.96 -9.31
N LEU A 45 -15.26 0.32 -8.20
CA LEU A 45 -16.56 0.47 -7.56
C LEU A 45 -16.49 1.49 -6.41
N PRO A 46 -17.59 2.22 -6.13
CA PRO A 46 -17.69 3.03 -4.93
C PRO A 46 -17.59 2.18 -3.66
N PHE A 47 -17.05 2.77 -2.60
CA PHE A 47 -16.95 2.15 -1.28
C PHE A 47 -17.49 3.09 -0.20
N GLU A 48 -17.80 2.52 0.96
CA GLU A 48 -18.39 3.25 2.09
C GLU A 48 -17.30 3.67 3.08
N VAL A 49 -17.29 4.94 3.47
CA VAL A 49 -16.44 5.45 4.55
C VAL A 49 -17.27 6.08 5.66
N GLU A 50 -16.75 6.03 6.88
CA GLU A 50 -17.32 6.76 8.01
C GLU A 50 -16.64 8.12 8.17
N ARG A 51 -17.39 9.20 7.96
CA ARG A 51 -16.94 10.58 8.28
C ARG A 51 -17.82 11.16 9.38
N GLY A 52 -17.32 11.12 10.61
CA GLY A 52 -18.08 11.52 11.80
C GLY A 52 -19.19 10.51 12.13
N ASN A 53 -20.46 10.94 12.07
CA ASN A 53 -21.63 10.08 12.33
C ASN A 53 -22.40 9.71 11.05
N GLN A 54 -21.77 9.84 9.88
CA GLN A 54 -22.38 9.58 8.58
C GLN A 54 -21.56 8.54 7.81
N LYS A 55 -22.26 7.59 7.17
CA LYS A 55 -21.69 6.71 6.14
C LYS A 55 -21.85 7.41 4.79
N LEU A 56 -20.75 7.53 4.06
CA LEU A 56 -20.69 8.20 2.75
C LEU A 56 -20.18 7.20 1.71
N SER A 57 -20.88 7.11 0.58
CA SER A 57 -20.43 6.38 -0.59
C SER A 57 -19.50 7.29 -1.41
N ILE A 58 -18.24 6.91 -1.55
CA ILE A 58 -17.22 7.68 -2.27
C ILE A 58 -16.47 6.83 -3.29
N GLY A 59 -15.69 7.49 -4.15
CA GLY A 59 -14.87 6.84 -5.16
C GLY A 59 -15.67 6.21 -6.31
N GLY A 60 -15.03 5.28 -7.01
CA GLY A 60 -15.57 4.57 -8.17
C GLY A 60 -15.33 5.29 -9.50
N TYR A 61 -14.83 4.53 -10.48
CA TYR A 61 -14.34 5.09 -11.75
C TYR A 61 -15.45 5.72 -12.58
N ALA A 62 -16.68 5.20 -12.48
CA ALA A 62 -17.82 5.79 -13.18
C ALA A 62 -18.20 7.19 -12.66
N ARG A 63 -18.02 7.46 -11.36
CA ARG A 63 -18.22 8.82 -10.79
C ARG A 63 -17.02 9.72 -11.10
N LEU A 64 -15.82 9.16 -11.01
CA LEU A 64 -14.59 9.86 -11.38
C LEU A 64 -14.64 10.35 -12.83
N GLN A 65 -15.12 9.53 -13.76
CA GLN A 65 -15.32 9.92 -15.16
C GLN A 65 -16.31 11.08 -15.30
N SER A 66 -17.41 11.10 -14.56
CA SER A 66 -18.34 12.23 -14.55
C SER A 66 -17.66 13.52 -14.07
N ALA A 67 -16.86 13.45 -13.00
CA ALA A 67 -16.09 14.61 -12.53
C ALA A 67 -15.06 15.08 -13.57
N ILE A 68 -14.37 14.17 -14.25
CA ILE A 68 -13.44 14.49 -15.35
C ILE A 68 -14.19 15.19 -16.48
N ALA A 69 -15.37 14.69 -16.86
CA ALA A 69 -16.20 15.30 -17.90
C ALA A 69 -16.62 16.73 -17.51
N GLU A 70 -17.08 16.96 -16.28
CA GLU A 70 -17.42 18.30 -15.78
C GLU A 70 -16.23 19.28 -15.87
N GLN A 71 -15.00 18.83 -15.58
CA GLN A 71 -13.82 19.69 -15.70
C GLN A 71 -13.44 19.93 -17.17
N ARG A 72 -13.59 18.94 -18.04
CA ARG A 72 -13.34 19.08 -19.48
C ARG A 72 -14.38 19.96 -20.20
N GLU A 73 -15.59 20.09 -19.65
CA GLU A 73 -16.53 21.11 -20.13
C GLU A 73 -16.03 22.53 -19.87
N LYS A 74 -15.32 22.76 -18.75
CA LYS A 74 -14.72 24.05 -18.40
C LYS A 74 -13.45 24.32 -19.20
N ASP A 75 -12.58 23.31 -19.36
CA ASP A 75 -11.36 23.38 -20.16
C ASP A 75 -11.19 22.11 -21.03
N PRO A 76 -11.63 22.15 -22.30
CA PRO A 76 -11.51 21.01 -23.21
C PRO A 76 -10.07 20.57 -23.52
N ASN A 77 -9.06 21.37 -23.14
CA ASN A 77 -7.65 21.02 -23.32
C ASN A 77 -6.97 20.62 -22.00
N ALA A 78 -7.73 20.42 -20.92
CA ALA A 78 -7.19 19.92 -19.67
C ALA A 78 -6.49 18.57 -19.90
N ILE A 79 -5.29 18.44 -19.35
CA ILE A 79 -4.55 17.18 -19.37
C ILE A 79 -4.97 16.35 -18.17
N LEU A 80 -5.03 15.03 -18.34
CA LEU A 80 -5.36 14.09 -17.27
C LEU A 80 -4.21 13.12 -17.06
N VAL A 81 -3.65 13.09 -15.85
CA VAL A 81 -2.45 12.30 -15.54
C VAL A 81 -2.61 11.50 -14.25
N ASP A 82 -1.84 10.43 -14.11
CA ASP A 82 -1.84 9.58 -12.90
C ASP A 82 -0.41 9.32 -12.40
N ALA A 83 -0.21 9.30 -11.08
CA ALA A 83 1.11 9.08 -10.47
C ALA A 83 1.38 7.62 -10.03
N GLY A 84 0.74 6.62 -10.62
CA GLY A 84 1.04 5.19 -10.41
C GLY A 84 0.19 4.55 -9.30
N ASP A 85 0.38 3.24 -9.11
CA ASP A 85 -0.47 2.39 -8.25
C ASP A 85 -1.94 2.44 -8.66
N PHE A 86 -2.19 2.31 -9.97
CA PHE A 86 -3.55 2.17 -10.48
C PHE A 86 -4.08 0.74 -10.28
N ALA A 87 -3.18 -0.23 -10.02
CA ALA A 87 -3.50 -1.63 -9.82
C ALA A 87 -3.37 -2.08 -8.36
N MET A 88 -3.90 -3.29 -8.08
CA MET A 88 -3.93 -3.99 -6.79
C MET A 88 -4.85 -3.36 -5.75
N GLY A 89 -5.68 -4.18 -5.10
CA GLY A 89 -6.49 -3.73 -3.95
C GLY A 89 -7.85 -4.40 -3.86
N THR A 90 -8.51 -4.61 -4.99
CA THR A 90 -9.86 -5.19 -5.07
C THR A 90 -9.92 -6.41 -5.98
N LEU A 91 -11.09 -7.06 -6.09
CA LEU A 91 -11.30 -8.21 -7.00
C LEU A 91 -10.87 -7.93 -8.46
N PHE A 92 -10.87 -6.68 -8.92
CA PHE A 92 -10.45 -6.36 -10.29
C PHE A 92 -8.98 -6.67 -10.55
N GLN A 93 -8.14 -6.77 -9.51
CA GLN A 93 -6.75 -7.18 -9.67
C GLN A 93 -6.60 -8.62 -10.18
N THR A 94 -7.62 -9.47 -10.02
CA THR A 94 -7.58 -10.89 -10.43
C THR A 94 -7.43 -11.05 -11.93
N ILE A 95 -7.84 -10.04 -12.71
CA ILE A 95 -7.69 -9.97 -14.16
C ILE A 95 -6.58 -8.98 -14.59
N TYR A 96 -5.72 -8.55 -13.66
CA TYR A 96 -4.64 -7.59 -13.94
C TYR A 96 -3.73 -8.03 -15.10
N SER A 97 -3.27 -9.28 -15.04
CA SER A 97 -2.33 -9.85 -16.01
C SER A 97 -3.01 -10.31 -17.31
N THR A 98 -4.32 -10.60 -17.27
CA THR A 98 -5.07 -11.17 -18.41
C THR A 98 -5.79 -10.11 -19.23
N ASP A 99 -6.32 -9.09 -18.57
CA ASP A 99 -7.21 -8.08 -19.19
C ASP A 99 -6.71 -6.65 -18.97
N ALA A 100 -5.84 -6.38 -17.98
CA ALA A 100 -5.32 -5.05 -17.69
C ALA A 100 -6.42 -3.97 -17.52
N PRO A 101 -7.42 -4.20 -16.63
CA PRO A 101 -8.61 -3.35 -16.53
C PRO A 101 -8.26 -1.89 -16.21
N GLY A 102 -7.22 -1.65 -15.40
CA GLY A 102 -6.75 -0.30 -15.04
C GLY A 102 -6.35 0.51 -16.27
N LEU A 103 -5.37 0.02 -17.05
CA LEU A 103 -4.85 0.71 -18.23
C LEU A 103 -5.92 0.91 -19.31
N GLN A 104 -6.74 -0.11 -19.58
CA GLN A 104 -7.83 0.00 -20.55
C GLN A 104 -8.82 1.10 -20.12
N THR A 105 -9.20 1.13 -18.84
CA THR A 105 -10.21 2.07 -18.34
C THR A 105 -9.68 3.50 -18.24
N MET A 106 -8.45 3.68 -17.78
CA MET A 106 -7.77 4.99 -17.85
C MET A 106 -7.71 5.49 -19.29
N GLY A 107 -7.47 4.58 -20.24
CA GLY A 107 -7.55 4.84 -21.66
C GLY A 107 -8.91 5.37 -22.14
N ARG A 108 -10.00 4.69 -21.75
CA ARG A 108 -11.39 5.11 -22.01
C ARG A 108 -11.74 6.45 -21.37
N MET A 109 -11.27 6.68 -20.14
CA MET A 109 -11.42 7.94 -19.42
C MET A 109 -10.60 9.08 -20.03
N GLY A 110 -9.65 8.73 -20.90
CA GLY A 110 -8.84 9.66 -21.66
C GLY A 110 -7.67 10.22 -20.87
N TYR A 111 -7.04 9.42 -19.99
CA TYR A 111 -5.75 9.77 -19.41
C TYR A 111 -4.71 9.99 -20.52
N ASP A 112 -3.94 11.06 -20.40
CA ASP A 112 -2.85 11.39 -21.31
C ASP A 112 -1.58 10.59 -20.93
N ALA A 113 -1.29 10.49 -19.64
CA ALA A 113 -0.11 9.78 -19.13
C ALA A 113 -0.31 9.19 -17.74
N THR A 114 0.43 8.12 -17.44
CA THR A 114 0.64 7.56 -16.10
C THR A 114 2.11 7.22 -15.89
N THR A 115 2.52 7.01 -14.65
CA THR A 115 3.77 6.30 -14.31
C THR A 115 3.45 4.91 -13.75
N LEU A 116 4.48 4.13 -13.47
CA LEU A 116 4.40 2.91 -12.68
C LEU A 116 4.69 3.22 -11.21
N GLY A 117 3.86 2.69 -10.33
CA GLY A 117 4.09 2.57 -8.89
C GLY A 117 4.53 1.16 -8.50
N ASN A 118 4.66 0.92 -7.20
CA ASN A 118 5.19 -0.36 -6.71
C ASN A 118 4.21 -1.52 -6.92
N HIS A 119 2.91 -1.26 -6.85
CA HIS A 119 1.87 -2.29 -6.95
C HIS A 119 1.67 -2.83 -8.37
N GLU A 120 2.11 -2.09 -9.39
CA GLU A 120 2.22 -2.65 -10.75
C GLU A 120 3.18 -3.85 -10.84
N PHE A 121 4.04 -4.07 -9.83
CA PHE A 121 4.97 -5.19 -9.77
C PHE A 121 4.57 -6.31 -8.79
N ASP A 122 3.36 -6.30 -8.23
CA ASP A 122 2.92 -7.30 -7.24
C ASP A 122 2.83 -8.71 -7.84
N PHE A 123 2.44 -8.81 -9.11
CA PHE A 123 2.51 -10.04 -9.91
C PHE A 123 3.90 -10.24 -10.55
N ARG A 124 4.93 -9.63 -9.96
CA ARG A 124 6.33 -9.68 -10.40
C ARG A 124 6.50 -9.09 -11.81
N SER A 125 7.68 -9.26 -12.39
CA SER A 125 7.98 -8.78 -13.75
C SER A 125 7.07 -9.38 -14.82
N GLU A 126 6.63 -10.63 -14.64
CA GLU A 126 5.84 -11.36 -15.65
C GLU A 126 4.37 -10.93 -15.66
N GLY A 127 3.79 -10.63 -14.50
CA GLY A 127 2.45 -10.06 -14.42
C GLY A 127 2.36 -8.69 -15.09
N LEU A 128 3.29 -7.77 -14.79
CA LEU A 128 3.35 -6.48 -15.46
C LEU A 128 3.55 -6.64 -16.97
N ALA A 129 4.44 -7.54 -17.40
CA ALA A 129 4.65 -7.81 -18.82
C ALA A 129 3.37 -8.29 -19.53
N SER A 130 2.60 -9.16 -18.85
CA SER A 130 1.34 -9.70 -19.37
C SER A 130 0.26 -8.62 -19.40
N SER A 131 0.15 -7.81 -18.35
CA SER A 131 -0.78 -6.67 -18.28
C SER A 131 -0.53 -5.65 -19.39
N LEU A 132 0.73 -5.26 -19.63
CA LEU A 132 1.08 -4.35 -20.71
C LEU A 132 0.68 -4.91 -22.09
N ARG A 133 0.91 -6.21 -22.32
CA ARG A 133 0.50 -6.86 -23.57
C ARG A 133 -1.01 -6.97 -23.70
N ALA A 134 -1.71 -7.39 -22.66
CA ALA A 134 -3.17 -7.45 -22.62
C ALA A 134 -3.81 -6.09 -22.93
N ALA A 135 -3.28 -5.01 -22.32
CA ALA A 135 -3.71 -3.65 -22.61
C ALA A 135 -3.52 -3.30 -24.09
N LYS A 136 -2.38 -3.64 -24.69
CA LYS A 136 -2.11 -3.38 -26.11
C LYS A 136 -2.99 -4.21 -27.05
N ASP A 137 -3.19 -5.48 -26.71
CA ASP A 137 -3.98 -6.44 -27.49
C ASP A 137 -5.47 -6.10 -27.47
N SER A 138 -5.95 -5.37 -26.44
CA SER A 138 -7.33 -4.85 -26.38
C SER A 138 -7.68 -3.94 -27.56
N GLY A 139 -6.68 -3.27 -28.15
CA GLY A 139 -6.88 -2.29 -29.22
C GLY A 139 -7.51 -0.96 -28.76
N GLU A 140 -7.72 -0.78 -27.46
CA GLU A 140 -8.23 0.45 -26.88
C GLU A 140 -7.22 1.61 -27.00
N LYS A 141 -7.71 2.85 -26.86
CA LYS A 141 -6.81 3.98 -26.60
C LYS A 141 -6.26 3.79 -25.19
N LEU A 142 -4.95 3.93 -25.01
CA LEU A 142 -4.27 3.74 -23.72
C LEU A 142 -3.54 5.02 -23.30
N PRO A 143 -3.33 5.25 -21.98
CA PRO A 143 -2.44 6.31 -21.52
C PRO A 143 -0.99 6.00 -21.92
N SER A 144 -0.21 7.04 -22.17
CA SER A 144 1.25 6.88 -22.27
C SER A 144 1.81 6.50 -20.90
N ILE A 145 2.79 5.60 -20.84
CA ILE A 145 3.47 5.27 -19.59
C ILE A 145 4.87 5.88 -19.61
N VAL A 146 5.19 6.62 -18.55
CA VAL A 146 6.53 7.19 -18.33
C VAL A 146 7.22 6.52 -17.13
N ALA A 147 8.49 6.16 -17.26
CA ALA A 147 9.27 5.50 -16.20
C ALA A 147 10.79 5.74 -16.39
N SER A 148 11.31 6.87 -15.88
CA SER A 148 12.67 7.35 -16.21
C SER A 148 13.83 6.77 -15.41
N ASN A 149 13.55 6.05 -14.32
CA ASN A 149 14.59 5.49 -13.46
C ASN A 149 14.53 3.96 -13.34
N THR A 150 13.88 3.26 -14.28
CA THR A 150 13.85 1.78 -14.29
C THR A 150 15.12 1.20 -14.91
N ILE A 151 15.76 0.25 -14.21
CA ILE A 151 16.96 -0.46 -14.64
C ILE A 151 16.68 -1.96 -14.77
N PHE A 152 17.12 -2.56 -15.88
CA PHE A 152 17.05 -4.00 -16.12
C PHE A 152 18.39 -4.67 -15.75
N PRO A 153 18.52 -5.28 -14.56
CA PRO A 153 19.79 -5.81 -14.09
C PRO A 153 20.24 -7.04 -14.90
N LYS A 154 21.56 -7.25 -14.93
CA LYS A 154 22.19 -8.43 -15.54
C LYS A 154 22.58 -9.44 -14.46
N ASP A 155 22.46 -10.71 -14.78
CA ASP A 155 22.92 -11.82 -13.95
C ASP A 155 24.47 -11.84 -13.82
N LYS A 156 24.97 -12.79 -13.03
CA LYS A 156 26.42 -13.00 -12.82
C LYS A 156 27.22 -13.28 -14.10
N ASN A 157 26.55 -13.65 -15.20
CA ASN A 157 27.16 -13.92 -16.50
C ASN A 157 27.01 -12.74 -17.47
N GLY A 158 26.46 -11.61 -17.03
CA GLY A 158 26.23 -10.41 -17.83
C GLY A 158 25.00 -10.49 -18.75
N LYS A 159 24.07 -11.42 -18.52
CA LYS A 159 22.81 -11.57 -19.28
C LYS A 159 21.61 -11.05 -18.50
N ILE A 160 20.67 -10.39 -19.16
CA ILE A 160 19.38 -10.05 -18.53
C ILE A 160 18.62 -11.37 -18.27
N PRO A 161 18.09 -11.63 -17.06
CA PRO A 161 17.25 -12.80 -16.79
C PRO A 161 16.04 -12.85 -17.71
N VAL A 162 15.53 -14.07 -18.01
CA VAL A 162 14.45 -14.25 -19.01
C VAL A 162 13.20 -13.47 -18.64
N ASN A 163 12.74 -13.54 -17.40
CA ASN A 163 11.57 -12.81 -16.90
C ASN A 163 11.73 -11.29 -17.02
N ILE A 164 12.95 -10.77 -16.77
CA ILE A 164 13.26 -9.34 -16.90
C ILE A 164 13.36 -8.91 -18.36
N GLN A 165 13.88 -9.78 -19.23
CA GLN A 165 13.88 -9.53 -20.67
C GLN A 165 12.44 -9.51 -21.21
N THR A 166 11.58 -10.44 -20.76
CA THR A 166 10.15 -10.47 -21.12
C THR A 166 9.44 -9.18 -20.75
N LEU A 167 9.70 -8.64 -19.56
CA LEU A 167 9.18 -7.34 -19.13
C LEU A 167 9.71 -6.21 -20.00
N LYS A 168 11.02 -6.18 -20.24
CA LYS A 168 11.63 -5.15 -21.09
C LYS A 168 11.00 -5.15 -22.50
N ASP A 169 10.81 -6.32 -23.09
CA ASP A 169 10.18 -6.45 -24.41
C ASP A 169 8.72 -5.97 -24.39
N ALA A 170 7.95 -6.31 -23.34
CA ALA A 170 6.58 -5.83 -23.18
C ALA A 170 6.50 -4.30 -23.00
N MET A 171 7.44 -3.71 -22.26
CA MET A 171 7.57 -2.25 -22.13
C MET A 171 7.89 -1.58 -23.46
N ASP A 172 8.80 -2.15 -24.25
CA ASP A 172 9.12 -1.68 -25.61
C ASP A 172 7.89 -1.81 -26.55
N GLU A 173 7.14 -2.91 -26.48
CA GLU A 173 5.91 -3.16 -27.25
C GLU A 173 4.79 -2.16 -26.88
N TYR A 174 4.64 -1.87 -25.58
CA TYR A 174 3.67 -0.89 -25.09
C TYR A 174 4.02 0.53 -25.52
N ASP A 175 5.32 0.84 -25.68
CA ASP A 175 5.91 2.18 -25.86
C ASP A 175 6.07 2.94 -24.52
N VAL A 176 6.51 2.24 -23.47
CA VAL A 176 6.93 2.87 -22.21
C VAL A 176 8.21 3.67 -22.44
N LYS A 177 8.25 4.93 -21.98
CA LYS A 177 9.37 5.85 -22.22
C LYS A 177 9.87 6.47 -20.93
N ASP A 178 11.09 7.01 -20.93
CA ASP A 178 11.57 7.80 -19.79
C ASP A 178 10.73 9.09 -19.64
N TYR A 179 10.32 9.66 -20.77
CA TYR A 179 9.49 10.86 -20.85
C TYR A 179 8.65 10.89 -22.13
N ILE A 180 7.65 11.76 -22.14
CA ILE A 180 6.90 12.13 -23.34
C ILE A 180 6.79 13.66 -23.45
N VAL A 181 6.45 14.13 -24.64
CA VAL A 181 6.09 15.53 -24.88
C VAL A 181 4.70 15.58 -25.50
N ILE A 182 3.80 16.32 -24.86
CA ILE A 182 2.45 16.59 -25.38
C ILE A 182 2.28 18.09 -25.62
N GLU A 183 1.44 18.47 -26.57
CA GLU A 183 1.13 19.88 -26.84
C GLU A 183 -0.34 20.16 -26.55
N ARG A 184 -0.61 21.23 -25.79
CA ARG A 184 -1.96 21.73 -25.50
C ARG A 184 -1.94 23.24 -25.51
N LYS A 185 -2.89 23.86 -26.20
CA LYS A 185 -2.96 25.33 -26.35
C LYS A 185 -1.62 25.97 -26.81
N GLY A 186 -0.83 25.26 -27.63
CA GLY A 186 0.47 25.72 -28.10
C GLY A 186 1.61 25.64 -27.07
N ILE A 187 1.36 25.06 -25.89
CA ILE A 187 2.34 24.87 -24.82
C ILE A 187 2.86 23.43 -24.92
N ARG A 188 4.19 23.27 -24.99
CA ARG A 188 4.85 21.97 -25.02
C ARG A 188 5.13 21.51 -23.60
N ILE A 189 4.52 20.39 -23.22
CA ILE A 189 4.54 19.85 -21.87
C ILE A 189 5.36 18.57 -21.88
N GLY A 190 6.50 18.60 -21.21
CA GLY A 190 7.31 17.42 -20.93
C GLY A 190 6.80 16.71 -19.69
N ILE A 191 6.57 15.40 -19.79
CA ILE A 191 6.09 14.57 -18.67
C ILE A 191 7.12 13.47 -18.41
N ILE A 192 7.57 13.35 -17.16
CA ILE A 192 8.52 12.32 -16.71
C ILE A 192 7.90 11.44 -15.62
N GLY A 193 8.30 10.18 -15.55
CA GLY A 193 7.86 9.24 -14.50
C GLY A 193 9.00 8.90 -13.55
N LEU A 194 8.75 8.85 -12.24
CA LEU A 194 9.75 8.54 -11.21
C LEU A 194 9.22 7.51 -10.21
N MET A 195 10.04 6.52 -9.88
CA MET A 195 9.86 5.63 -8.73
C MET A 195 10.73 6.10 -7.56
N GLY A 196 10.13 6.33 -6.38
CA GLY A 196 10.87 6.68 -5.17
C GLY A 196 11.59 5.51 -4.54
N LYS A 197 12.49 5.80 -3.60
CA LYS A 197 13.29 4.77 -2.94
C LYS A 197 12.46 3.91 -1.99
N GLU A 198 11.55 4.52 -1.24
CA GLU A 198 10.64 3.81 -0.34
C GLU A 198 9.71 2.88 -1.14
N ALA A 199 9.05 3.41 -2.17
CA ALA A 199 8.19 2.64 -3.07
C ALA A 199 8.93 1.47 -3.74
N ALA A 200 10.14 1.70 -4.26
CA ALA A 200 10.98 0.63 -4.79
C ALA A 200 11.27 -0.47 -3.76
N GLY A 201 11.39 -0.11 -2.47
CA GLY A 201 11.55 -1.05 -1.36
C GLY A 201 10.33 -1.94 -1.11
N ASN A 202 9.15 -1.47 -1.50
CA ASN A 202 7.88 -2.21 -1.39
C ASN A 202 7.61 -3.13 -2.59
N ALA A 203 8.44 -3.07 -3.65
CA ALA A 203 8.42 -4.00 -4.78
C ALA A 203 9.67 -4.91 -4.83
N PRO A 204 10.04 -5.64 -3.75
CA PRO A 204 11.28 -6.41 -3.69
C PRO A 204 11.33 -7.58 -4.67
N MET A 205 10.17 -8.03 -5.15
CA MET A 205 10.01 -9.15 -6.10
C MET A 205 9.84 -8.69 -7.56
N SER A 206 9.92 -7.38 -7.83
CA SER A 206 9.84 -6.82 -9.19
C SER A 206 10.92 -7.36 -10.13
N GLY A 207 12.10 -7.67 -9.57
CA GLY A 207 13.27 -8.16 -10.28
C GLY A 207 13.99 -7.11 -11.15
N VAL A 208 13.41 -5.91 -11.28
CA VAL A 208 14.09 -4.71 -11.80
C VAL A 208 14.81 -3.99 -10.65
N MET A 209 15.60 -2.99 -11.00
CA MET A 209 16.17 -2.04 -10.05
C MET A 209 15.73 -0.63 -10.41
N PHE A 210 15.80 0.29 -9.45
CA PHE A 210 15.50 1.69 -9.69
C PHE A 210 16.74 2.54 -9.41
N ASP A 211 17.09 3.43 -10.34
CA ASP A 211 18.16 4.41 -10.15
C ASP A 211 17.72 5.53 -9.19
N ASP A 212 18.68 6.32 -8.73
CA ASP A 212 18.39 7.50 -7.92
C ASP A 212 17.46 8.47 -8.66
N ALA A 213 16.26 8.68 -8.10
CA ALA A 213 15.21 9.47 -8.72
C ALA A 213 15.64 10.92 -9.00
N ILE A 214 16.50 11.52 -8.17
CA ILE A 214 16.98 12.89 -8.36
C ILE A 214 17.92 12.96 -9.56
N GLU A 215 18.87 12.03 -9.66
CA GLU A 215 19.82 12.01 -10.77
C GLU A 215 19.13 11.66 -12.10
N SER A 216 18.21 10.69 -12.11
CA SER A 216 17.38 10.40 -13.28
C SER A 216 16.53 11.61 -13.69
N ALA A 217 15.86 12.26 -12.74
CA ALA A 217 15.07 13.46 -13.01
C ALA A 217 15.94 14.58 -13.60
N LYS A 218 17.11 14.89 -13.03
CA LYS A 218 18.02 15.90 -13.60
C LYS A 218 18.41 15.61 -15.04
N SER A 219 18.74 14.36 -15.35
CA SER A 219 19.12 13.94 -16.70
C SER A 219 17.96 14.11 -17.67
N THR A 220 16.78 13.57 -17.33
CA THR A 220 15.60 13.61 -18.19
C THR A 220 15.07 15.03 -18.40
N VAL A 221 15.04 15.84 -17.34
CA VAL A 221 14.65 17.27 -17.42
C VAL A 221 15.63 18.06 -18.27
N ALA A 222 16.93 17.76 -18.19
CA ALA A 222 17.91 18.39 -19.08
C ALA A 222 17.64 18.07 -20.55
N THR A 223 17.28 16.83 -20.90
CA THR A 223 16.86 16.47 -22.25
C THR A 223 15.60 17.22 -22.67
N LEU A 224 14.55 17.21 -21.83
CA LEU A 224 13.29 17.91 -22.10
C LEU A 224 13.48 19.40 -22.39
N LYS A 225 14.36 20.08 -21.65
CA LYS A 225 14.59 21.53 -21.83
C LYS A 225 15.53 21.85 -22.99
N ASN A 226 16.62 21.10 -23.11
CA ASN A 226 17.70 21.45 -24.04
C ASN A 226 17.52 20.88 -25.45
N GLU A 227 16.88 19.72 -25.56
CA GLU A 227 16.70 19.01 -26.83
C GLU A 227 15.25 19.10 -27.29
N GLU A 228 14.31 18.84 -26.40
CA GLU A 228 12.88 18.92 -26.73
C GLU A 228 12.33 20.34 -26.66
N HIS A 229 12.98 21.28 -25.97
CA HIS A 229 12.50 22.67 -25.83
C HIS A 229 11.06 22.76 -25.30
N VAL A 230 10.77 22.02 -24.22
CA VAL A 230 9.47 22.10 -23.54
C VAL A 230 9.33 23.39 -22.72
N ASP A 231 8.09 23.86 -22.59
CA ASP A 231 7.71 25.05 -21.83
C ASP A 231 7.36 24.74 -20.37
N LEU A 232 6.82 23.54 -20.12
CA LEU A 232 6.36 23.06 -18.81
C LEU A 232 6.87 21.64 -18.58
N VAL A 233 7.40 21.38 -17.39
CA VAL A 233 7.84 20.04 -16.96
C VAL A 233 6.97 19.54 -15.81
N ILE A 234 6.33 18.39 -16.02
CA ILE A 234 5.53 17.68 -15.02
C ILE A 234 6.25 16.38 -14.66
N ALA A 235 6.45 16.11 -13.37
CA ALA A 235 6.86 14.81 -12.88
C ALA A 235 5.67 14.07 -12.28
N LEU A 236 5.37 12.90 -12.83
CA LEU A 236 4.50 11.89 -12.21
C LEU A 236 5.38 11.06 -11.30
N SER A 237 5.32 11.33 -10.00
CA SER A 237 6.27 10.79 -9.04
C SER A 237 5.58 9.86 -8.06
N HIS A 238 5.96 8.59 -8.13
CA HIS A 238 5.55 7.56 -7.19
C HIS A 238 6.62 7.42 -6.09
N ALA A 239 6.90 8.53 -5.39
CA ALA A 239 7.90 8.60 -4.32
C ALA A 239 7.31 9.04 -2.98
N GLY A 240 6.34 9.93 -3.01
CA GLY A 240 5.52 10.27 -1.86
C GLY A 240 6.01 11.47 -1.06
N THR A 241 5.12 11.90 -0.16
CA THR A 241 5.34 13.01 0.76
C THR A 241 5.31 12.56 2.22
N SER A 242 5.74 13.44 3.11
CA SER A 242 5.71 13.21 4.55
C SER A 242 5.41 14.50 5.29
N ALA A 243 4.71 14.40 6.43
CA ALA A 243 4.51 15.53 7.34
C ALA A 243 5.84 16.11 7.87
N VAL A 244 6.94 15.35 7.79
CA VAL A 244 8.29 15.84 8.07
C VAL A 244 9.00 16.10 6.72
N PRO A 245 9.21 17.36 6.31
CA PRO A 245 9.74 17.67 4.97
C PRO A 245 11.10 17.03 4.64
N SER A 246 11.93 16.74 5.64
CA SER A 246 13.21 16.04 5.43
C SER A 246 13.09 14.54 5.15
N GLN A 247 11.87 13.99 5.25
CA GLN A 247 11.52 12.61 4.93
C GLN A 247 10.58 12.52 3.71
N SER A 248 10.19 13.67 3.14
CA SER A 248 9.30 13.78 1.98
C SER A 248 10.14 13.68 0.71
N GLU A 249 10.14 12.51 0.05
CA GLU A 249 10.99 12.27 -1.14
C GLU A 249 10.67 13.28 -2.26
N ASP A 250 9.40 13.59 -2.49
CA ASP A 250 9.01 14.53 -3.55
C ASP A 250 9.39 15.99 -3.27
N GLU A 251 9.34 16.45 -2.01
CA GLU A 251 9.87 17.78 -1.66
C GLU A 251 11.41 17.82 -1.82
N ILE A 252 12.09 16.71 -1.54
CA ILE A 252 13.54 16.59 -1.74
C ILE A 252 13.86 16.61 -3.25
N ILE A 253 13.09 15.92 -4.08
CA ILE A 253 13.22 15.97 -5.55
C ILE A 253 13.02 17.40 -6.05
N ALA A 254 11.91 18.06 -5.70
CA ALA A 254 11.61 19.43 -6.09
C ALA A 254 12.76 20.40 -5.73
N LYS A 255 13.32 20.26 -4.54
CA LYS A 255 14.45 21.10 -4.07
C LYS A 255 15.73 20.89 -4.87
N ASN A 256 16.00 19.65 -5.30
CA ASN A 256 17.23 19.30 -6.02
C ASN A 256 17.11 19.42 -7.55
N VAL A 257 15.89 19.50 -8.07
CA VAL A 257 15.59 19.62 -9.51
C VAL A 257 14.60 20.78 -9.75
N PRO A 258 15.03 22.05 -9.52
CA PRO A 258 14.15 23.22 -9.58
C PRO A 258 13.62 23.56 -10.99
N ASP A 259 14.03 22.80 -11.99
CA ASP A 259 13.54 22.88 -13.37
C ASP A 259 12.27 22.05 -13.61
N ILE A 260 11.80 21.30 -12.60
CA ILE A 260 10.46 20.69 -12.58
C ILE A 260 9.46 21.75 -12.10
N ASP A 261 8.40 21.98 -12.87
CA ASP A 261 7.39 22.98 -12.56
C ASP A 261 6.26 22.40 -11.70
N VAL A 262 5.84 21.17 -11.99
CA VAL A 262 4.77 20.48 -11.25
C VAL A 262 5.20 19.06 -10.89
N ILE A 263 4.93 18.64 -9.65
CA ILE A 263 5.01 17.24 -9.21
C ILE A 263 3.60 16.78 -8.85
N ILE A 264 3.15 15.69 -9.46
CA ILE A 264 1.99 14.93 -8.97
C ILE A 264 2.55 13.78 -8.15
N SER A 265 2.28 13.79 -6.84
CA SER A 265 2.84 12.87 -5.86
C SER A 265 1.88 11.73 -5.53
N GLY A 266 2.33 10.48 -5.71
CA GLY A 266 1.64 9.26 -5.30
C GLY A 266 2.30 8.54 -4.11
N HIS A 267 2.08 7.24 -3.97
CA HIS A 267 2.68 6.30 -3.00
C HIS A 267 2.25 6.47 -1.54
N SER A 268 2.34 7.70 -1.04
CA SER A 268 2.14 8.01 0.38
C SER A 268 0.67 8.14 0.80
N HIS A 269 -0.27 8.02 -0.15
CA HIS A 269 -1.72 8.24 0.04
C HIS A 269 -2.07 9.61 0.65
N THR A 270 -1.14 10.57 0.56
CA THR A 270 -1.31 11.86 1.21
C THR A 270 -2.42 12.65 0.53
N THR A 271 -3.39 13.13 1.29
CA THR A 271 -4.36 14.12 0.80
C THR A 271 -3.85 15.52 1.09
N LEU A 272 -3.50 16.28 0.05
CA LEU A 272 -3.09 17.68 0.18
C LEU A 272 -4.27 18.59 -0.15
N GLU A 273 -4.98 19.08 0.87
CA GLU A 273 -6.07 20.07 0.71
C GLU A 273 -5.59 21.39 0.07
N GLU A 274 -4.32 21.71 0.27
CA GLU A 274 -3.59 22.81 -0.37
C GLU A 274 -2.28 22.26 -0.93
N PRO A 275 -1.82 22.72 -2.10
CA PRO A 275 -0.59 22.20 -2.70
C PRO A 275 0.64 22.67 -1.92
N LEU A 276 1.69 21.85 -1.92
CA LEU A 276 2.98 22.26 -1.39
C LEU A 276 3.76 23.04 -2.44
N ILE A 277 4.37 24.16 -2.04
CA ILE A 277 5.19 24.98 -2.93
C ILE A 277 6.65 24.91 -2.47
N VAL A 278 7.49 24.21 -3.24
CA VAL A 278 8.92 24.06 -2.97
C VAL A 278 9.71 24.89 -3.97
N GLY A 279 10.16 26.08 -3.55
CA GLY A 279 10.78 27.03 -4.48
C GLY A 279 9.74 27.55 -5.47
N THR A 280 9.84 27.13 -6.74
CA THR A 280 8.85 27.41 -7.79
C THR A 280 8.04 26.18 -8.20
N THR A 281 8.38 25.01 -7.68
CA THR A 281 7.70 23.75 -8.01
C THR A 281 6.42 23.62 -7.21
N ILE A 282 5.32 23.30 -7.89
CA ILE A 282 4.00 23.06 -7.31
C ILE A 282 3.80 21.56 -7.14
N LEU A 283 3.47 21.10 -5.94
CA LEU A 283 3.26 19.69 -5.65
C LEU A 283 1.81 19.45 -5.23
N GLY A 284 1.13 18.55 -5.94
CA GLY A 284 -0.26 18.15 -5.69
C GLY A 284 -0.36 16.66 -5.35
N SER A 285 -1.35 16.31 -4.51
CA SER A 285 -1.66 14.94 -4.11
C SER A 285 -3.13 14.86 -3.69
N ALA A 286 -3.88 13.91 -4.26
CA ALA A 286 -5.32 13.79 -4.21
C ALA A 286 -5.84 12.73 -3.22
N GLY A 287 -4.95 12.07 -2.46
CA GLY A 287 -5.31 10.98 -1.56
C GLY A 287 -5.17 9.62 -2.23
N GLU A 288 -6.13 8.72 -2.04
CA GLU A 288 -6.08 7.35 -2.57
C GLU A 288 -7.44 6.92 -3.10
N TYR A 289 -7.51 5.76 -3.75
CA TYR A 289 -8.72 5.01 -4.10
C TYR A 289 -9.72 5.76 -5.00
N GLY A 290 -9.26 6.83 -5.66
CA GLY A 290 -10.12 7.72 -6.44
C GLY A 290 -11.14 8.49 -5.61
N GLU A 291 -10.88 8.72 -4.31
CA GLU A 291 -11.75 9.53 -3.45
C GLU A 291 -11.89 10.97 -3.94
N ASN A 292 -10.86 11.50 -4.61
CA ASN A 292 -10.83 12.85 -5.16
C ASN A 292 -10.22 12.86 -6.56
N LEU A 293 -10.70 13.79 -7.39
CA LEU A 293 -10.00 14.25 -8.58
C LEU A 293 -9.24 15.53 -8.23
N GLY A 294 -7.92 15.51 -8.34
CA GLY A 294 -7.11 16.71 -8.22
C GLY A 294 -7.28 17.62 -9.43
N VAL A 295 -7.47 18.93 -9.19
CA VAL A 295 -7.62 19.96 -10.22
C VAL A 295 -6.65 21.08 -9.94
N LEU A 296 -5.68 21.27 -10.84
CA LEU A 296 -4.66 22.32 -10.75
C LEU A 296 -4.72 23.18 -12.01
N ASN A 297 -4.90 24.49 -11.85
CA ASN A 297 -4.77 25.46 -12.95
C ASN A 297 -3.55 26.34 -12.71
N ILE A 298 -2.66 26.40 -13.70
CA ILE A 298 -1.45 27.22 -13.67
C ILE A 298 -1.37 28.13 -14.89
N SER A 299 -0.68 29.25 -14.74
CA SER A 299 -0.31 30.12 -15.85
C SER A 299 1.06 30.72 -15.65
N LYS A 300 1.64 31.27 -16.72
CA LYS A 300 2.88 32.04 -16.63
C LYS A 300 2.65 33.42 -16.03
N ASN A 301 3.55 33.86 -15.17
CA ASN A 301 3.61 35.23 -14.66
C ASN A 301 4.45 36.15 -15.57
N GLU A 302 4.60 37.42 -15.19
CA GLU A 302 5.38 38.43 -15.93
C GLU A 302 6.88 38.09 -16.11
N HIS A 303 7.37 37.06 -15.41
CA HIS A 303 8.75 36.58 -15.46
C HIS A 303 8.87 35.21 -16.15
N ASP A 304 7.84 34.78 -16.89
CA ASP A 304 7.81 33.50 -17.62
C ASP A 304 7.95 32.29 -16.67
N LYS A 305 7.43 32.42 -15.44
CA LYS A 305 7.37 31.35 -14.44
C LYS A 305 5.94 30.88 -14.23
N TRP A 306 5.75 29.57 -14.19
CA TRP A 306 4.48 28.96 -13.85
C TRP A 306 4.10 29.27 -12.39
N ILE A 307 2.89 29.76 -12.20
CA ILE A 307 2.29 30.06 -10.90
C ILE A 307 0.92 29.41 -10.80
N LEU A 308 0.54 29.04 -9.58
CA LEU A 308 -0.75 28.45 -9.27
C LEU A 308 -1.85 29.51 -9.30
N ASN A 309 -2.90 29.27 -10.07
CA ASN A 309 -4.12 30.08 -10.10
C ASN A 309 -5.24 29.45 -9.26
N HIS A 310 -5.38 28.13 -9.36
CA HIS A 310 -6.44 27.37 -8.69
C HIS A 310 -5.93 25.97 -8.34
N TYR A 311 -6.30 25.51 -7.14
CA TYR A 311 -6.11 24.14 -6.70
C TYR A 311 -7.39 23.68 -5.99
N GLU A 312 -7.86 22.49 -6.31
CA GLU A 312 -9.03 21.89 -5.70
C GLU A 312 -8.93 20.37 -5.73
N LEU A 313 -9.39 19.74 -4.65
CA LEU A 313 -9.70 18.32 -4.62
C LEU A 313 -11.21 18.15 -4.81
N ARG A 314 -11.63 17.76 -6.02
CA ARG A 314 -13.03 17.47 -6.30
C ARG A 314 -13.36 16.10 -5.73
N SER A 315 -14.05 16.07 -4.59
CA SER A 315 -14.50 14.83 -3.97
C SER A 315 -15.40 14.04 -4.94
N ILE A 316 -15.16 12.73 -4.99
CA ILE A 316 -15.91 11.76 -5.78
C ILE A 316 -16.91 11.07 -4.85
N ASP A 317 -18.15 11.51 -4.87
CA ASP A 317 -19.21 11.06 -3.96
C ASP A 317 -20.53 10.82 -4.71
N ASP A 318 -21.57 10.42 -3.98
CA ASP A 318 -22.90 10.14 -4.52
C ASP A 318 -23.63 11.36 -5.13
N SER A 319 -23.06 12.57 -5.05
CA SER A 319 -23.57 13.74 -5.78
C SER A 319 -23.27 13.68 -7.28
N LEU A 320 -22.27 12.89 -7.69
CA LEU A 320 -21.89 12.70 -9.08
C LEU A 320 -22.70 11.55 -9.71
N PRO A 321 -23.22 11.72 -10.93
CA PRO A 321 -23.84 10.62 -11.65
C PRO A 321 -22.79 9.56 -12.03
N LEU A 322 -23.24 8.33 -12.23
CA LEU A 322 -22.41 7.28 -12.82
C LEU A 322 -22.34 7.48 -14.34
N ASP A 323 -21.13 7.54 -14.89
CA ASP A 323 -20.94 7.45 -16.35
C ASP A 323 -21.35 6.06 -16.85
N SER A 324 -22.25 6.02 -17.84
CA SER A 324 -22.79 4.76 -18.36
C SER A 324 -21.76 3.93 -19.11
N THR A 325 -20.83 4.56 -19.83
CA THR A 325 -19.81 3.85 -20.61
C THR A 325 -18.82 3.15 -19.70
N ILE A 326 -18.40 3.85 -18.63
CA ILE A 326 -17.50 3.26 -17.63
C ILE A 326 -18.23 2.21 -16.79
N THR A 327 -19.52 2.41 -16.49
CA THR A 327 -20.33 1.39 -15.80
C THR A 327 -20.44 0.11 -16.62
N GLU A 328 -20.74 0.20 -17.92
CA GLU A 328 -20.76 -0.96 -18.83
C GLU A 328 -19.39 -1.64 -18.91
N THR A 329 -18.30 -0.87 -18.91
CA THR A 329 -16.93 -1.41 -18.89
C THR A 329 -16.67 -2.19 -17.59
N ILE A 330 -17.09 -1.65 -16.45
CA ILE A 330 -16.96 -2.31 -15.13
C ILE A 330 -17.76 -3.61 -15.11
N ASP A 331 -18.99 -3.62 -15.64
CA ASP A 331 -19.82 -4.83 -15.70
C ASP A 331 -19.16 -5.94 -16.54
N ILE A 332 -18.52 -5.59 -17.66
CA ILE A 332 -17.73 -6.55 -18.47
C ILE A 332 -16.59 -7.15 -17.65
N TYR A 333 -15.87 -6.35 -16.87
CA TYR A 333 -14.82 -6.88 -16.01
C TYR A 333 -15.37 -7.75 -14.88
N LYS A 334 -16.52 -7.41 -14.31
CA LYS A 334 -17.19 -8.27 -13.32
C LYS A 334 -17.51 -9.63 -13.92
N GLU A 335 -17.98 -9.69 -15.16
CA GLU A 335 -18.19 -10.96 -15.89
C GLU A 335 -16.88 -11.71 -16.10
N ALA A 336 -15.81 -11.03 -16.52
CA ALA A 336 -14.49 -11.66 -16.68
C ALA A 336 -13.92 -12.21 -15.35
N ILE A 337 -14.08 -11.48 -14.25
CA ILE A 337 -13.69 -11.93 -12.90
C ILE A 337 -14.54 -13.12 -12.46
N GLN A 338 -15.83 -13.10 -12.77
CA GLN A 338 -16.72 -14.21 -12.47
C GLN A 338 -16.23 -15.49 -13.17
N GLU A 339 -16.06 -15.44 -14.50
CA GLU A 339 -15.70 -16.60 -15.31
C GLU A 339 -14.27 -17.09 -15.07
N ASN A 340 -13.29 -16.18 -14.93
CA ASN A 340 -11.87 -16.54 -14.88
C ASN A 340 -11.31 -16.69 -13.46
N TYR A 341 -12.07 -16.37 -12.43
CA TYR A 341 -11.59 -16.42 -11.05
C TYR A 341 -12.63 -16.98 -10.07
N LEU A 342 -13.81 -16.35 -9.93
CA LEU A 342 -14.74 -16.71 -8.85
C LEU A 342 -15.47 -18.04 -9.08
N ASP A 343 -15.71 -18.44 -10.33
CA ASP A 343 -16.31 -19.74 -10.69
C ASP A 343 -15.47 -20.91 -10.16
N ASP A 344 -14.13 -20.80 -10.19
CA ASP A 344 -13.23 -21.81 -9.63
C ASP A 344 -13.38 -21.96 -8.11
N PHE A 345 -13.84 -20.90 -7.42
CA PHE A 345 -14.13 -20.91 -5.98
C PHE A 345 -15.60 -21.20 -5.67
N GLY A 346 -16.47 -21.32 -6.68
CA GLY A 346 -17.90 -21.52 -6.51
C GLY A 346 -18.59 -20.35 -5.79
N MET A 347 -18.19 -19.13 -6.12
CA MET A 347 -18.67 -17.88 -5.52
C MET A 347 -19.15 -16.92 -6.60
N GLU A 348 -20.07 -16.02 -6.28
CA GLU A 348 -20.50 -14.95 -7.19
C GLU A 348 -19.98 -13.59 -6.71
N PHE A 349 -19.64 -12.69 -7.63
CA PHE A 349 -19.06 -11.38 -7.31
C PHE A 349 -19.85 -10.61 -6.24
N ASP A 350 -21.17 -10.50 -6.41
CA ASP A 350 -22.06 -9.79 -5.50
C ASP A 350 -22.75 -10.74 -4.47
N GLU A 351 -22.29 -11.99 -4.30
CA GLU A 351 -22.87 -12.92 -3.33
C GLU A 351 -22.75 -12.35 -1.91
N VAL A 352 -23.88 -12.20 -1.22
CA VAL A 352 -23.91 -11.89 0.22
C VAL A 352 -23.58 -13.17 1.00
N LEU A 353 -22.41 -13.18 1.63
CA LEU A 353 -21.91 -14.29 2.44
C LEU A 353 -22.52 -14.29 3.83
N ALA A 354 -22.63 -13.11 4.46
CA ALA A 354 -23.20 -12.94 5.78
C ALA A 354 -23.70 -11.50 6.02
N TYR A 355 -24.52 -11.32 7.05
CA TYR A 355 -24.89 -10.02 7.62
C TYR A 355 -24.14 -9.77 8.93
N SER A 356 -23.43 -8.65 9.05
CA SER A 356 -22.84 -8.20 10.32
C SER A 356 -23.78 -7.25 11.07
N PRO A 357 -24.14 -7.54 12.35
CA PRO A 357 -24.97 -6.66 13.15
C PRO A 357 -24.21 -5.47 13.79
N PHE A 358 -22.89 -5.40 13.63
CA PHE A 358 -21.99 -4.39 14.21
C PHE A 358 -20.87 -4.03 13.22
N ASP A 359 -20.23 -2.89 13.45
CA ASP A 359 -19.03 -2.47 12.72
C ASP A 359 -17.79 -3.10 13.37
N PHE A 360 -16.86 -3.58 12.56
CA PHE A 360 -15.51 -3.92 13.01
C PHE A 360 -14.67 -2.63 13.13
N THR A 361 -13.50 -2.73 13.75
CA THR A 361 -12.52 -1.62 13.82
C THR A 361 -12.25 -1.07 12.41
N SER A 362 -12.33 0.25 12.22
CA SER A 362 -12.09 0.85 10.90
C SER A 362 -10.68 0.53 10.42
N PHE A 363 -10.51 0.33 9.11
CA PHE A 363 -9.19 0.02 8.53
C PHE A 363 -8.13 1.09 8.90
N SER A 364 -8.49 2.37 8.83
CA SER A 364 -7.62 3.50 9.20
C SER A 364 -7.12 3.51 10.65
N THR A 365 -7.77 2.77 11.55
CA THR A 365 -7.36 2.64 12.96
C THR A 365 -6.89 1.24 13.33
N LEU A 366 -7.03 0.28 12.40
CA LEU A 366 -6.67 -1.11 12.62
C LEU A 366 -5.16 -1.23 12.86
N GLY A 367 -4.80 -1.86 13.98
CA GLY A 367 -3.40 -2.06 14.34
C GLY A 367 -2.64 -0.78 14.73
N VAL A 368 -3.26 0.39 14.81
CA VAL A 368 -2.60 1.60 15.32
C VAL A 368 -2.14 1.40 16.78
N ASN A 369 -2.95 0.69 17.57
CA ASN A 369 -2.59 0.29 18.91
C ASN A 369 -2.24 -1.20 18.94
N GLN A 370 -1.24 -1.53 19.75
CA GLN A 370 -0.90 -2.92 20.02
C GLN A 370 -1.93 -3.58 20.94
N GLN A 371 -2.97 -4.15 20.35
CA GLN A 371 -4.08 -4.77 21.06
C GLN A 371 -4.68 -5.97 20.31
N GLU A 372 -5.62 -6.65 20.96
CA GLU A 372 -6.46 -7.64 20.31
C GLU A 372 -7.50 -6.95 19.42
N GLU A 373 -7.71 -7.47 18.21
CA GLU A 373 -8.71 -6.95 17.26
C GLU A 373 -9.68 -8.07 16.86
N PRO A 374 -11.01 -7.84 16.92
CA PRO A 374 -12.00 -8.85 16.57
C PRO A 374 -11.88 -9.36 15.13
N ILE A 375 -11.47 -8.51 14.17
CA ILE A 375 -11.24 -8.94 12.78
C ILE A 375 -10.06 -9.92 12.68
N GLY A 376 -8.98 -9.67 13.41
CA GLY A 376 -7.84 -10.59 13.46
C GLY A 376 -8.20 -11.95 14.08
N ASN A 377 -9.09 -11.94 15.07
CA ASN A 377 -9.64 -13.18 15.63
C ASN A 377 -10.48 -13.94 14.60
N LEU A 378 -11.37 -13.25 13.89
CA LEU A 378 -12.22 -13.85 12.86
C LEU A 378 -11.39 -14.48 11.74
N ILE A 379 -10.36 -13.78 11.26
CA ILE A 379 -9.47 -14.29 10.21
C ILE A 379 -8.71 -15.51 10.70
N GLY A 380 -8.10 -15.45 11.89
CA GLY A 380 -7.37 -16.60 12.44
C GLY A 380 -8.26 -17.83 12.67
N ASP A 381 -9.48 -17.62 13.17
CA ASP A 381 -10.47 -18.69 13.35
C ASP A 381 -10.92 -19.26 11.99
N SER A 382 -11.04 -18.43 10.95
CA SER A 382 -11.40 -18.88 9.61
C SER A 382 -10.37 -19.82 8.99
N TYR A 383 -9.07 -19.61 9.26
CA TYR A 383 -8.02 -20.48 8.76
C TYR A 383 -8.10 -21.87 9.40
N ILE A 384 -8.33 -21.91 10.71
CA ILE A 384 -8.52 -23.18 11.45
C ILE A 384 -9.76 -23.90 10.93
N HIS A 385 -10.88 -23.19 10.80
CA HIS A 385 -12.14 -23.74 10.30
C HIS A 385 -11.99 -24.32 8.89
N MET A 386 -11.27 -23.63 8.01
CA MET A 386 -11.08 -24.10 6.64
C MET A 386 -10.34 -25.44 6.59
N VAL A 387 -9.26 -25.59 7.37
CA VAL A 387 -8.54 -26.87 7.43
C VAL A 387 -9.41 -27.96 8.06
N GLU A 388 -10.18 -27.65 9.11
CA GLU A 388 -11.13 -28.59 9.70
C GLU A 388 -12.17 -29.09 8.69
N GLN A 389 -12.73 -28.20 7.87
CA GLN A 389 -13.68 -28.59 6.82
C GLN A 389 -13.05 -29.46 5.74
N LEU A 390 -11.81 -29.17 5.33
CA LEU A 390 -11.11 -29.93 4.29
C LEU A 390 -10.72 -31.33 4.75
N GLU A 391 -10.26 -31.49 6.00
CA GLU A 391 -9.83 -32.78 6.53
C GLU A 391 -10.99 -33.64 7.03
N GLY A 392 -12.11 -33.05 7.43
CA GLY A 392 -13.30 -33.77 7.86
C GLY A 392 -13.02 -34.75 9.00
N ASP A 393 -13.32 -36.03 8.80
CA ASP A 393 -13.12 -37.08 9.81
C ASP A 393 -11.64 -37.34 10.16
N ASP A 394 -10.71 -36.94 9.27
CA ASP A 394 -9.27 -37.09 9.44
C ASP A 394 -8.61 -35.85 10.06
N TYR A 395 -9.40 -34.88 10.55
CA TYR A 395 -8.91 -33.61 11.08
C TYR A 395 -7.94 -33.79 12.26
N GLU A 396 -6.76 -33.18 12.11
CA GLU A 396 -5.78 -33.05 13.20
C GLU A 396 -5.79 -31.62 13.76
N PRO A 397 -6.01 -31.45 15.09
CA PRO A 397 -6.18 -30.12 15.70
C PRO A 397 -5.04 -29.15 15.41
N ILE A 398 -5.41 -27.94 14.97
CA ILE A 398 -4.50 -26.81 14.82
C ILE A 398 -4.41 -26.08 16.17
N ALA A 399 -3.18 -25.88 16.65
CA ALA A 399 -2.94 -25.20 17.92
C ALA A 399 -3.00 -23.67 17.80
N ALA A 400 -2.61 -23.12 16.65
CA ALA A 400 -2.64 -21.68 16.42
C ALA A 400 -2.78 -21.31 14.95
N ALA A 401 -3.38 -20.15 14.68
CA ALA A 401 -3.31 -19.48 13.37
C ALA A 401 -2.67 -18.11 13.52
N VAL A 402 -1.75 -17.74 12.63
CA VAL A 402 -1.01 -16.47 12.70
C VAL A 402 -1.42 -15.55 11.56
N VAL A 403 -1.91 -14.36 11.91
CA VAL A 403 -2.41 -13.34 10.99
C VAL A 403 -1.72 -12.00 11.27
N PRO A 404 -0.77 -11.55 10.44
CA PRO A 404 -0.17 -10.23 10.59
C PRO A 404 -1.15 -9.14 10.16
N VAL A 405 -1.09 -7.97 10.80
CA VAL A 405 -1.93 -6.83 10.40
C VAL A 405 -1.62 -6.37 8.99
N GLY A 406 -0.36 -6.47 8.55
CA GLY A 406 0.06 -6.03 7.22
C GLY A 406 -0.61 -6.76 6.04
N THR A 407 -1.20 -7.94 6.28
CA THR A 407 -1.97 -8.68 5.25
C THR A 407 -3.45 -8.31 5.20
N ILE A 408 -3.95 -7.53 6.17
CA ILE A 408 -5.32 -7.06 6.22
C ILE A 408 -5.38 -5.70 5.53
N ARG A 409 -6.23 -5.56 4.51
CA ARG A 409 -6.27 -4.36 3.63
C ARG A 409 -7.58 -3.58 3.67
N ASP A 410 -8.56 -4.09 4.38
CA ASP A 410 -9.86 -3.45 4.58
C ASP A 410 -10.49 -3.95 5.90
N SER A 411 -11.71 -3.51 6.21
CA SER A 411 -12.50 -3.97 7.34
C SER A 411 -13.96 -4.21 6.96
N PHE A 412 -14.75 -4.75 7.89
CA PHE A 412 -16.17 -5.00 7.68
C PHE A 412 -17.03 -3.98 8.43
N SER A 413 -17.93 -3.33 7.69
CA SER A 413 -19.00 -2.53 8.26
C SER A 413 -20.20 -3.38 8.66
N LYS A 414 -21.03 -2.83 9.55
CA LYS A 414 -22.39 -3.32 9.78
C LYS A 414 -23.16 -3.31 8.47
N GLY A 415 -23.79 -4.44 8.13
CA GLY A 415 -24.51 -4.62 6.88
C GLY A 415 -24.20 -5.96 6.24
N ASP A 416 -24.52 -6.06 4.95
CA ASP A 416 -24.20 -7.24 4.14
C ASP A 416 -22.70 -7.28 3.84
N ILE A 417 -22.09 -8.45 4.08
CA ILE A 417 -20.71 -8.78 3.74
C ILE A 417 -20.76 -9.64 2.48
N THR A 418 -20.19 -9.14 1.40
CA THR A 418 -20.15 -9.82 0.10
C THR A 418 -18.81 -10.52 -0.13
N VAL A 419 -18.73 -11.35 -1.18
CA VAL A 419 -17.48 -11.93 -1.66
C VAL A 419 -16.43 -10.85 -1.95
N SER A 420 -16.83 -9.76 -2.63
CA SER A 420 -15.92 -8.64 -2.87
C SER A 420 -15.39 -8.00 -1.58
N HIS A 421 -16.24 -7.81 -0.56
CA HIS A 421 -15.76 -7.28 0.72
C HIS A 421 -14.71 -8.21 1.36
N VAL A 422 -14.96 -9.52 1.36
CA VAL A 422 -14.01 -10.48 1.94
C VAL A 422 -12.70 -10.53 1.17
N PHE A 423 -12.76 -10.49 -0.16
CA PHE A 423 -11.56 -10.43 -0.99
C PHE A 423 -10.74 -9.17 -0.67
N ASN A 424 -11.37 -8.00 -0.63
CA ASN A 424 -10.68 -6.74 -0.33
C ASN A 424 -9.95 -6.78 1.01
N VAL A 425 -10.52 -7.43 2.04
CA VAL A 425 -9.88 -7.55 3.37
C VAL A 425 -8.56 -8.35 3.31
N ASN A 426 -8.46 -9.38 2.47
CA ASN A 426 -7.27 -10.24 2.34
C ASN A 426 -6.89 -10.44 0.86
N SER A 427 -6.67 -9.34 0.15
CA SER A 427 -6.47 -9.33 -1.30
C SER A 427 -5.03 -9.62 -1.73
N LEU A 428 -4.05 -9.55 -0.82
CA LEU A 428 -2.64 -9.57 -1.20
C LEU A 428 -2.12 -10.93 -1.68
N GLY A 429 -1.15 -10.84 -2.58
CA GLY A 429 -0.22 -11.91 -2.87
C GLY A 429 -0.69 -12.92 -3.92
N ILE A 430 0.23 -13.82 -4.26
CA ILE A 430 0.01 -14.97 -5.15
C ILE A 430 0.78 -16.17 -4.61
N GLY A 431 0.31 -17.37 -4.95
CA GLY A 431 1.07 -18.61 -4.78
C GLY A 431 1.81 -19.02 -6.05
N PRO A 432 2.41 -20.22 -6.06
CA PRO A 432 2.96 -20.85 -7.26
C PRO A 432 1.97 -21.00 -8.43
N ASP A 433 0.67 -21.04 -8.15
CA ASP A 433 -0.38 -21.05 -9.17
C ASP A 433 -0.57 -19.70 -9.90
N GLU A 434 0.09 -18.63 -9.45
CA GLU A 434 -0.02 -17.26 -9.98
C GLU A 434 -1.42 -16.64 -9.86
N ILE A 435 -2.32 -17.29 -9.10
CA ILE A 435 -3.68 -16.82 -8.83
C ILE A 435 -3.68 -15.94 -7.58
N SER A 436 -4.42 -14.81 -7.63
CA SER A 436 -4.51 -13.83 -6.54
C SER A 436 -4.93 -14.43 -5.20
N GLY A 437 -4.39 -13.87 -4.14
CA GLY A 437 -4.54 -14.30 -2.75
C GLY A 437 -3.35 -15.14 -2.31
N TYR A 438 -2.80 -14.85 -1.14
CA TYR A 438 -1.83 -15.73 -0.51
C TYR A 438 -2.47 -17.08 -0.18
N PRO A 439 -1.78 -18.21 -0.44
CA PRO A 439 -2.24 -19.51 0.01
C PRO A 439 -2.02 -19.70 1.52
N LEU A 440 -2.86 -20.54 2.13
CA LEU A 440 -2.66 -21.05 3.49
C LEU A 440 -1.61 -22.15 3.50
N LEU A 441 -0.78 -22.15 4.54
CA LEU A 441 0.27 -23.13 4.78
C LEU A 441 0.02 -23.88 6.09
N ASP A 442 0.33 -25.16 6.08
CA ASP A 442 0.39 -26.03 7.25
C ASP A 442 1.84 -26.24 7.70
N ILE A 443 2.19 -25.73 8.87
CA ILE A 443 3.52 -25.87 9.45
C ILE A 443 3.45 -26.31 10.91
N TYR A 444 4.60 -26.66 11.45
CA TYR A 444 4.74 -27.10 12.83
C TYR A 444 5.76 -26.26 13.58
N LEU A 445 5.42 -25.89 14.82
CA LEU A 445 6.29 -25.14 15.72
C LEU A 445 6.40 -25.84 17.06
N THR A 446 7.58 -25.82 17.66
CA THR A 446 7.72 -26.28 19.05
C THR A 446 6.98 -25.33 20.00
N GLY A 447 6.54 -25.81 21.16
CA GLY A 447 5.90 -24.93 22.14
C GLY A 447 6.77 -23.75 22.55
N LYS A 448 8.10 -23.91 22.57
CA LYS A 448 9.03 -22.79 22.76
C LYS A 448 8.97 -21.76 21.64
N GLU A 449 8.80 -22.18 20.39
CA GLU A 449 8.67 -21.29 19.24
C GLU A 449 7.31 -20.60 19.21
N LEU A 450 6.22 -21.27 19.60
CA LEU A 450 4.92 -20.63 19.81
C LEU A 450 5.01 -19.49 20.83
N LYS A 451 5.66 -19.73 21.97
CA LYS A 451 5.94 -18.68 22.97
C LYS A 451 6.80 -17.55 22.40
N THR A 452 7.70 -17.88 21.49
CA THR A 452 8.56 -16.89 20.82
C THR A 452 7.76 -15.99 19.89
N ILE A 453 6.74 -16.50 19.18
CA ILE A 453 5.88 -15.67 18.31
C ILE A 453 5.14 -14.59 19.13
N ALA A 454 4.61 -14.92 20.31
CA ALA A 454 4.01 -13.91 21.19
C ALA A 454 5.03 -12.84 21.63
N GLU A 455 6.29 -13.24 21.85
CA GLU A 455 7.36 -12.30 22.19
C GLU A 455 7.77 -11.42 20.99
N VAL A 456 7.69 -11.96 19.76
CA VAL A 456 7.88 -11.19 18.52
C VAL A 456 6.83 -10.09 18.42
N ASP A 457 5.55 -10.42 18.58
CA ASP A 457 4.48 -9.41 18.61
C ASP A 457 4.78 -8.35 19.68
N ALA A 458 4.93 -8.76 20.94
CA ALA A 458 5.14 -7.82 22.05
C ALA A 458 6.35 -6.89 21.87
N SER A 459 7.43 -7.39 21.26
CA SER A 459 8.71 -6.70 21.18
C SER A 459 8.97 -5.94 19.88
N ILE A 460 8.49 -6.45 18.74
CA ILE A 460 8.79 -5.88 17.43
C ILE A 460 7.71 -4.92 16.96
N THR A 461 6.43 -5.13 17.30
CA THR A 461 5.33 -4.23 16.88
C THR A 461 5.59 -2.75 17.18
N PRO A 462 6.15 -2.34 18.34
CA PRO A 462 6.45 -0.92 18.60
C PRO A 462 7.54 -0.31 17.71
N ILE A 463 8.25 -1.13 16.94
CA ILE A 463 9.33 -0.73 16.02
C ILE A 463 8.84 -0.80 14.57
N MET A 464 8.00 -1.78 14.24
CA MET A 464 7.43 -2.01 12.91
C MET A 464 5.97 -2.40 13.11
N ASN A 465 5.03 -1.51 12.80
CA ASN A 465 3.63 -1.74 13.15
C ASN A 465 2.99 -2.84 12.32
N GLU A 466 3.43 -2.96 11.06
CA GLU A 466 2.94 -3.88 10.04
C GLU A 466 3.13 -5.35 10.44
N VAL A 467 4.05 -5.62 11.38
CA VAL A 467 4.31 -6.97 11.89
C VAL A 467 3.48 -7.35 13.11
N GLN A 468 2.56 -6.50 13.56
CA GLN A 468 1.62 -6.88 14.61
C GLN A 468 0.89 -8.16 14.24
N LEU A 469 0.85 -9.12 15.16
CA LEU A 469 0.27 -10.44 14.95
C LEU A 469 -1.02 -10.60 15.75
N PHE A 470 -2.07 -11.02 15.05
CA PHE A 470 -3.25 -11.64 15.66
C PHE A 470 -3.05 -13.14 15.61
N ILE A 471 -3.26 -13.81 16.75
CA ILE A 471 -2.98 -15.23 16.89
C ILE A 471 -4.21 -15.94 17.45
N ALA A 472 -4.94 -16.65 16.61
CA ALA A 472 -5.99 -17.56 17.08
C ALA A 472 -5.34 -18.78 17.74
N GLY A 473 -6.02 -19.36 18.73
CA GLY A 473 -5.51 -20.52 19.47
C GLY A 473 -4.55 -20.20 20.63
N LEU A 474 -4.15 -18.93 20.81
CA LEU A 474 -3.31 -18.48 21.93
C LEU A 474 -3.98 -17.40 22.78
N SER A 475 -3.66 -17.40 24.08
CA SER A 475 -3.86 -16.27 24.99
C SER A 475 -2.54 -15.89 25.61
N TYR A 476 -2.12 -14.63 25.46
CA TYR A 476 -0.89 -14.13 26.08
C TYR A 476 -1.07 -12.74 26.71
N THR A 477 -0.35 -12.54 27.81
CA THR A 477 -0.25 -11.25 28.50
C THR A 477 1.14 -10.70 28.36
N PHE A 478 1.29 -9.44 27.96
CA PHE A 478 2.57 -8.76 27.93
C PHE A 478 2.53 -7.38 28.59
N ASN A 479 3.69 -6.92 29.04
CA ASN A 479 3.87 -5.59 29.60
C ASN A 479 4.87 -4.80 28.75
N PRO A 480 4.45 -3.71 28.07
CA PRO A 480 5.30 -2.97 27.16
C PRO A 480 6.47 -2.25 27.86
N ASN A 481 6.39 -2.04 29.18
CA ASN A 481 7.47 -1.44 29.97
C ASN A 481 8.62 -2.41 30.29
N ARG A 482 8.45 -3.71 30.01
CA ARG A 482 9.51 -4.71 30.20
C ARG A 482 10.54 -4.60 29.08
N PHE A 483 11.73 -5.13 29.34
CA PHE A 483 12.79 -5.18 28.35
C PHE A 483 12.36 -5.91 27.09
N ILE A 484 12.79 -5.41 25.93
CA ILE A 484 12.62 -6.06 24.63
C ILE A 484 13.11 -7.52 24.72
N PHE A 485 12.36 -8.42 24.08
CA PHE A 485 12.54 -9.87 24.10
C PHE A 485 12.28 -10.54 25.46
N ASN A 486 11.63 -9.86 26.40
CA ASN A 486 11.16 -10.42 27.67
C ASN A 486 9.86 -9.73 28.12
N LYS A 487 8.99 -9.33 27.19
CA LYS A 487 7.76 -8.59 27.49
C LYS A 487 6.58 -9.49 27.83
N VAL A 488 6.51 -10.69 27.27
CA VAL A 488 5.45 -11.65 27.55
C VAL A 488 5.64 -12.20 28.98
N THR A 489 4.57 -12.14 29.77
CA THR A 489 4.55 -12.56 31.18
C THR A 489 3.76 -13.83 31.42
N ASP A 490 2.80 -14.12 30.57
CA ASP A 490 1.93 -15.29 30.63
C ASP A 490 1.52 -15.68 29.21
N ILE A 491 1.42 -16.99 28.95
CA ILE A 491 0.99 -17.52 27.66
C ILE A 491 0.44 -18.94 27.82
N SER A 492 -0.66 -19.22 27.13
CA SER A 492 -1.35 -20.50 27.09
C SER A 492 -1.96 -20.73 25.71
N LEU A 493 -2.24 -21.99 25.37
CA LEU A 493 -3.22 -22.28 24.32
C LEU A 493 -4.59 -21.82 24.81
N GLN A 494 -5.46 -21.38 23.91
CA GLN A 494 -6.82 -20.97 24.21
C GLN A 494 -7.78 -21.47 23.13
N SER A 495 -8.79 -22.27 23.49
CA SER A 495 -9.86 -22.65 22.57
C SER A 495 -10.81 -21.49 22.29
N ILE A 496 -11.70 -21.62 21.29
CA ILE A 496 -12.72 -20.61 20.99
C ILE A 496 -13.71 -20.40 22.15
N GLU A 497 -13.92 -21.41 23.00
CA GLU A 497 -14.70 -21.32 24.23
C GLU A 497 -13.94 -20.67 25.39
N GLY A 498 -12.67 -20.29 25.19
CA GLY A 498 -11.81 -19.66 26.18
C GLY A 498 -11.14 -20.64 27.15
N VAL A 499 -11.15 -21.94 26.87
CA VAL A 499 -10.47 -22.95 27.70
C VAL A 499 -8.96 -22.82 27.50
N LYS A 500 -8.22 -22.64 28.60
CA LYS A 500 -6.76 -22.45 28.57
C LYS A 500 -5.99 -23.72 28.90
N GLU A 501 -4.94 -24.00 28.13
CA GLU A 501 -4.04 -25.13 28.33
C GLU A 501 -2.56 -24.69 28.33
N GLU A 502 -1.74 -25.37 29.13
CA GLU A 502 -0.31 -25.07 29.21
C GLU A 502 0.43 -25.54 27.96
N ILE A 503 1.37 -24.72 27.47
CA ILE A 503 2.21 -25.04 26.33
C ILE A 503 3.48 -25.75 26.81
N ASP A 504 3.68 -27.00 26.38
CA ASP A 504 4.93 -27.75 26.60
C ASP A 504 6.00 -27.34 25.57
N ASP A 505 7.17 -26.91 26.07
CA ASP A 505 8.22 -26.32 25.22
C ASP A 505 8.74 -27.24 24.11
N LYS A 506 8.65 -28.57 24.29
CA LYS A 506 9.24 -29.56 23.39
C LYS A 506 8.22 -30.17 22.43
N THR A 507 6.94 -30.08 22.77
CA THR A 507 5.85 -30.57 21.95
C THR A 507 5.81 -29.80 20.65
N LEU A 508 5.59 -30.54 19.56
CA LEU A 508 5.44 -29.98 18.23
C LEU A 508 3.95 -29.75 17.98
N TYR A 509 3.57 -28.50 17.75
CA TYR A 509 2.21 -28.04 17.56
C TYR A 509 1.99 -27.66 16.11
N ARG A 510 0.84 -28.06 15.56
CA ARG A 510 0.40 -27.71 14.21
C ARG A 510 -0.09 -26.27 14.18
N VAL A 511 0.30 -25.52 13.17
CA VAL A 511 0.06 -24.08 13.03
C VAL A 511 -0.28 -23.77 11.57
N VAL A 512 -1.29 -22.93 11.38
CA VAL A 512 -1.71 -22.45 10.05
C VAL A 512 -1.44 -20.96 9.88
N GLY A 513 -1.16 -20.51 8.66
CA GLY A 513 -1.07 -19.10 8.33
C GLY A 513 -0.84 -18.89 6.84
N GLY A 514 -1.01 -17.66 6.35
CA GLY A 514 -0.70 -17.32 4.97
C GLY A 514 0.77 -17.48 4.62
N LEU A 515 1.06 -17.66 3.33
CA LEU A 515 2.41 -17.82 2.78
C LEU A 515 3.35 -16.71 3.26
N TYR A 516 2.93 -15.44 3.14
CA TYR A 516 3.70 -14.29 3.60
C TYR A 516 4.04 -14.41 5.10
N SER A 517 3.02 -14.63 5.93
CA SER A 517 3.12 -14.72 7.38
C SER A 517 4.13 -15.78 7.81
N VAL A 518 4.03 -16.97 7.20
CA VAL A 518 4.85 -18.13 7.54
C VAL A 518 6.29 -17.97 7.02
N GLN A 519 6.48 -17.41 5.82
CA GLN A 519 7.79 -17.11 5.25
C GLN A 519 8.54 -16.02 6.03
N MET A 520 7.81 -15.14 6.73
CA MET A 520 8.41 -14.07 7.54
C MET A 520 8.92 -14.56 8.91
N LEU A 521 8.43 -15.70 9.42
CA LEU A 521 8.83 -16.22 10.73
C LEU A 521 10.36 -16.45 10.89
N PRO A 522 11.10 -17.03 9.91
CA PRO A 522 12.54 -17.16 10.01
C PRO A 522 13.31 -15.83 10.08
N PHE A 523 12.79 -14.76 9.45
CA PHE A 523 13.46 -13.44 9.44
C PHE A 523 13.46 -12.76 10.81
N VAL A 524 12.62 -13.21 11.74
CA VAL A 524 12.68 -12.83 13.16
C VAL A 524 14.08 -13.01 13.73
N ASN A 525 14.78 -14.07 13.33
CA ASN A 525 16.14 -14.33 13.79
C ASN A 525 17.09 -13.20 13.38
N GLU A 526 17.06 -12.81 12.11
CA GLU A 526 17.88 -11.72 11.59
C GLU A 526 17.55 -10.39 12.27
N LYS A 527 16.26 -10.03 12.36
CA LYS A 527 15.80 -8.77 12.96
C LYS A 527 16.05 -8.69 14.46
N SER A 528 16.15 -9.83 15.14
CA SER A 528 16.51 -9.92 16.56
C SER A 528 18.00 -10.14 16.80
N PHE A 529 18.87 -10.03 15.79
CA PHE A 529 20.32 -10.30 15.91
C PHE A 529 20.64 -11.70 16.46
N GLY A 530 19.80 -12.69 16.14
CA GLY A 530 19.91 -14.07 16.61
C GLY A 530 19.39 -14.33 18.02
N ILE A 531 18.69 -13.37 18.62
CA ILE A 531 18.19 -13.49 19.99
C ILE A 531 16.91 -14.34 20.03
N LEU A 532 15.98 -14.09 19.11
CA LEU A 532 14.76 -14.88 18.92
C LEU A 532 14.95 -15.81 17.73
N SER A 533 14.32 -16.98 17.77
CA SER A 533 14.37 -17.93 16.66
C SER A 533 13.05 -18.67 16.55
N VAL A 534 12.41 -18.54 15.39
CA VAL A 534 11.23 -19.30 15.02
C VAL A 534 11.58 -20.04 13.74
N VAL A 535 11.60 -21.37 13.79
CA VAL A 535 11.94 -22.20 12.63
C VAL A 535 10.73 -23.08 12.31
N PRO A 536 9.93 -22.74 11.30
CA PRO A 536 8.88 -23.61 10.79
C PRO A 536 9.40 -25.02 10.48
N LYS A 537 8.63 -26.03 10.84
CA LYS A 537 8.96 -27.45 10.64
C LYS A 537 7.82 -28.17 9.91
N THR A 538 8.18 -29.28 9.29
CA THR A 538 7.23 -30.31 8.84
C THR A 538 6.66 -31.08 10.06
N LYS A 539 5.66 -31.92 9.81
CA LYS A 539 5.06 -32.82 10.81
C LYS A 539 6.08 -33.72 11.50
N GLU A 540 7.13 -34.13 10.79
CA GLU A 540 8.23 -34.95 11.33
C GLU A 540 9.24 -34.13 12.16
N GLY A 541 9.03 -32.81 12.30
CA GLY A 541 9.91 -31.92 13.03
C GLY A 541 11.17 -31.48 12.26
N THR A 542 11.20 -31.68 10.94
CA THR A 542 12.33 -31.22 10.11
C THR A 542 12.11 -29.77 9.65
N PRO A 543 13.12 -28.89 9.68
CA PRO A 543 12.96 -27.50 9.24
C PRO A 543 12.46 -27.40 7.79
N VAL A 544 11.44 -26.57 7.57
CA VAL A 544 10.91 -26.27 6.23
C VAL A 544 11.97 -25.50 5.45
N LYS A 545 12.24 -25.97 4.23
CA LYS A 545 13.18 -25.31 3.30
C LYS A 545 12.47 -24.66 2.13
N ASN A 546 11.45 -25.34 1.60
CA ASN A 546 10.54 -24.79 0.61
C ASN A 546 9.17 -24.65 1.27
N PHE A 547 8.69 -23.42 1.39
CA PHE A 547 7.39 -23.14 2.00
C PHE A 547 6.23 -23.52 1.08
N GLU A 548 6.45 -23.55 -0.23
CA GLU A 548 5.44 -23.95 -1.21
C GLU A 548 5.03 -25.41 -1.06
N ASP A 549 5.94 -26.27 -0.59
CA ASP A 549 5.67 -27.68 -0.28
C ASP A 549 4.69 -27.84 0.91
N GLN A 550 4.39 -26.76 1.64
CA GLN A 550 3.52 -26.75 2.81
C GLN A 550 2.16 -26.08 2.52
N ILE A 551 1.90 -25.70 1.28
CA ILE A 551 0.61 -25.11 0.87
C ILE A 551 -0.51 -26.14 1.04
N ILE A 552 -1.64 -25.67 1.56
CA ILE A 552 -2.87 -26.45 1.69
C ILE A 552 -3.66 -26.32 0.39
N TYR A 553 -4.13 -27.44 -0.14
CA TYR A 553 -4.89 -27.50 -1.38
C TYR A 553 -6.31 -28.03 -1.14
N MET A 554 -7.29 -27.48 -1.85
CA MET A 554 -8.67 -27.97 -1.85
C MET A 554 -8.81 -29.29 -2.64
N ASN A 555 -7.98 -29.45 -3.67
CA ASN A 555 -7.92 -30.59 -4.58
C ASN A 555 -6.47 -30.75 -5.08
N GLU A 556 -6.21 -31.55 -6.13
CA GLU A 556 -4.82 -31.80 -6.57
C GLU A 556 -4.06 -30.53 -7.04
N HIS A 557 -4.76 -29.45 -7.38
CA HIS A 557 -4.16 -28.29 -8.06
C HIS A 557 -4.58 -26.92 -7.53
N GLN A 558 -5.67 -26.81 -6.77
CA GLN A 558 -6.20 -25.52 -6.32
C GLN A 558 -5.77 -25.20 -4.89
N GLU A 559 -4.99 -24.14 -4.73
CA GLU A 559 -4.53 -23.66 -3.43
C GLU A 559 -5.68 -23.07 -2.60
N VAL A 560 -5.67 -23.29 -1.29
CA VAL A 560 -6.61 -22.62 -0.37
C VAL A 560 -6.13 -21.20 -0.13
N LYS A 561 -6.82 -20.22 -0.69
CA LYS A 561 -6.49 -18.79 -0.50
C LYS A 561 -6.99 -18.27 0.85
N GLU A 562 -6.26 -17.30 1.43
CA GLU A 562 -6.63 -16.67 2.72
C GLU A 562 -8.05 -16.08 2.70
N TRP A 563 -8.37 -15.27 1.69
CA TRP A 563 -9.72 -14.69 1.54
C TRP A 563 -10.80 -15.76 1.39
N TYR A 564 -10.49 -16.87 0.71
CA TYR A 564 -11.43 -17.95 0.47
C TYR A 564 -11.76 -18.71 1.77
N ALA A 565 -10.78 -18.88 2.66
CA ALA A 565 -11.01 -19.40 4.02
C ALA A 565 -11.97 -18.51 4.83
N ILE A 566 -11.77 -17.19 4.76
CA ILE A 566 -12.65 -16.21 5.42
C ILE A 566 -14.06 -16.28 4.83
N ALA A 567 -14.20 -16.34 3.51
CA ALA A 567 -15.50 -16.37 2.83
C ALA A 567 -16.29 -17.63 3.19
N ASN A 568 -15.63 -18.81 3.23
CA ASN A 568 -16.24 -20.05 3.69
C ASN A 568 -16.67 -19.97 5.15
N TYR A 569 -15.88 -19.32 6.00
CA TYR A 569 -16.23 -19.15 7.41
C TYR A 569 -17.47 -18.29 7.60
N PHE A 570 -17.62 -17.20 6.84
CA PHE A 570 -18.86 -16.43 6.85
C PHE A 570 -20.09 -17.27 6.46
N LYS A 571 -19.98 -18.12 5.42
CA LYS A 571 -21.07 -18.99 4.96
C LYS A 571 -21.46 -20.06 6.00
N SER A 572 -20.55 -20.43 6.90
CA SER A 572 -20.78 -21.48 7.90
C SER A 572 -21.54 -20.99 9.14
N PHE A 573 -21.69 -19.68 9.34
CA PHE A 573 -22.42 -19.14 10.47
C PHE A 573 -23.92 -19.45 10.44
N ILE A 574 -24.55 -19.31 11.62
CA ILE A 574 -25.97 -19.55 11.81
C ILE A 574 -26.77 -18.62 10.90
N LYS A 575 -27.70 -19.21 10.14
CA LYS A 575 -28.56 -18.47 9.22
C LYS A 575 -29.84 -17.95 9.90
N ILE A 576 -30.14 -16.67 9.72
CA ILE A 576 -31.40 -16.04 10.12
C ILE A 576 -32.10 -15.60 8.82
N ASN A 577 -33.31 -16.10 8.59
CA ASN A 577 -34.06 -15.86 7.35
C ASN A 577 -33.29 -16.20 6.05
N GLY A 578 -32.39 -17.18 6.11
CA GLY A 578 -31.62 -17.67 4.96
C GLY A 578 -30.25 -17.02 4.76
N VAL A 579 -29.93 -15.94 5.46
CA VAL A 579 -28.62 -15.24 5.41
C VAL A 579 -27.81 -15.61 6.65
N ALA A 580 -26.52 -15.90 6.50
CA ALA A 580 -25.64 -16.18 7.64
C ALA A 580 -25.44 -14.89 8.47
N HIS A 581 -25.40 -14.97 9.79
CA HIS A 581 -25.19 -13.80 10.64
C HIS A 581 -23.88 -13.90 11.40
N VAL A 582 -23.07 -12.85 11.34
CA VAL A 582 -21.82 -12.77 12.09
C VAL A 582 -22.13 -12.86 13.59
N PRO A 583 -21.54 -13.84 14.31
CA PRO A 583 -21.78 -13.99 15.74
C PRO A 583 -21.37 -12.74 16.53
N THR A 584 -22.15 -12.37 17.55
CA THR A 584 -21.80 -11.29 18.49
C THR A 584 -20.52 -11.58 19.27
N TYR A 585 -20.02 -12.83 19.22
CA TYR A 585 -18.68 -13.17 19.66
C TYR A 585 -17.65 -12.23 19.02
N TYR A 586 -17.73 -11.96 17.71
CA TYR A 586 -16.80 -11.05 17.02
C TYR A 586 -17.09 -9.56 17.23
N ALA A 587 -18.02 -9.18 18.12
CA ALA A 587 -18.27 -7.79 18.48
C ALA A 587 -17.34 -7.27 19.60
N GLN A 588 -16.50 -8.15 20.18
CA GLN A 588 -15.65 -7.85 21.34
C GLN A 588 -14.37 -8.71 21.33
N THR A 589 -13.45 -8.39 22.23
CA THR A 589 -12.22 -9.16 22.47
C THR A 589 -12.45 -10.35 23.43
N HIS A 590 -11.53 -11.32 23.41
CA HIS A 590 -11.62 -12.61 24.14
C HIS A 590 -10.35 -12.99 24.90
N ASP A 591 -9.56 -12.00 25.30
CA ASP A 591 -8.33 -12.16 26.07
C ASP A 591 -7.26 -12.99 25.33
N ARG A 592 -7.26 -12.97 24.00
CA ARG A 592 -6.21 -13.58 23.15
C ARG A 592 -4.92 -12.76 23.18
N LYS A 593 -5.03 -11.43 23.33
CA LYS A 593 -3.89 -10.51 23.54
C LYS A 593 -4.20 -9.51 24.66
N ILE A 594 -3.47 -9.59 25.77
CA ILE A 594 -3.69 -8.77 26.96
C ILE A 594 -2.48 -7.85 27.23
N VAL A 595 -2.71 -6.55 27.26
CA VAL A 595 -1.67 -5.54 27.53
C VAL A 595 -1.76 -5.05 28.97
N VAL A 596 -0.67 -5.12 29.72
CA VAL A 596 -0.61 -4.66 31.12
C VAL A 596 0.46 -3.58 31.29
N HIS A 597 0.05 -2.35 31.60
CA HIS A 597 0.95 -1.18 31.73
C HIS A 597 1.54 -0.98 33.14
N ASP A 598 1.91 -2.05 33.86
CA ASP A 598 2.53 -1.93 35.18
C ASP A 598 4.00 -1.45 35.07
N SER A 599 4.27 -0.22 35.51
CA SER A 599 5.60 0.40 35.46
C SER A 599 6.42 0.20 36.74
N SER A 600 5.96 -0.62 37.69
CA SER A 600 6.70 -0.88 38.93
C SER A 600 8.00 -1.63 38.63
N MET A 601 9.07 -1.28 39.36
CA MET A 601 10.38 -1.95 39.22
C MET A 601 10.28 -3.46 39.38
N TRP A 602 9.37 -3.94 40.22
CA TRP A 602 9.12 -5.36 40.38
C TRP A 602 8.51 -5.99 39.13
N ALA A 603 7.48 -5.38 38.53
CA ALA A 603 6.85 -5.89 37.31
C ALA A 603 7.80 -5.91 36.10
N ILE A 604 8.68 -4.91 35.99
CA ILE A 604 9.69 -4.81 34.93
C ILE A 604 10.73 -5.93 35.06
N LEU A 605 11.15 -6.27 36.28
CA LEU A 605 12.23 -7.23 36.56
C LEU A 605 11.75 -8.67 36.85
N LYS A 606 10.43 -8.88 37.00
CA LYS A 606 9.84 -10.19 37.35
C LYS A 606 10.14 -11.24 36.27
N ASN A 607 10.43 -12.48 36.66
CA ASN A 607 10.63 -13.62 35.74
C ASN A 607 11.54 -13.30 34.53
N PRO A 608 12.82 -12.95 34.74
CA PRO A 608 13.74 -12.71 33.64
C PRO A 608 14.00 -14.02 32.89
N ASN A 609 13.84 -14.01 31.56
CA ASN A 609 14.27 -15.13 30.73
C ASN A 609 15.81 -15.23 30.66
N ALA A 610 16.32 -16.27 29.99
CA ALA A 610 17.76 -16.51 29.87
C ALA A 610 18.53 -15.32 29.27
N ILE A 611 17.92 -14.60 28.32
CA ILE A 611 18.52 -13.42 27.66
C ILE A 611 18.77 -12.32 28.70
N ILE A 612 17.74 -11.99 29.48
CA ILE A 612 17.81 -10.95 30.52
C ILE A 612 18.72 -11.38 31.67
N LEU A 613 18.71 -12.65 32.06
CA LEU A 613 19.66 -13.18 33.06
C LEU A 613 21.11 -13.03 32.60
N THR A 614 21.42 -13.30 31.33
CA THR A 614 22.74 -13.08 30.76
C THR A 614 23.10 -11.60 30.73
N ALA A 615 22.16 -10.72 30.33
CA ALA A 615 22.37 -9.28 30.38
C ALA A 615 22.66 -8.78 31.81
N TYR A 616 21.93 -9.29 32.81
CA TYR A 616 22.19 -9.00 34.23
C TYR A 616 23.55 -9.50 34.67
N ALA A 617 23.95 -10.71 34.28
CA ALA A 617 25.26 -11.26 34.62
C ALA A 617 26.41 -10.42 34.02
N VAL A 618 26.28 -9.99 32.76
CA VAL A 618 27.25 -9.11 32.08
C VAL A 618 27.33 -7.74 32.77
N LEU A 619 26.18 -7.15 33.09
CA LEU A 619 26.13 -5.87 33.81
C LEU A 619 26.77 -5.98 35.20
N LEU A 620 26.48 -7.03 35.95
CA LEU A 620 27.08 -7.30 37.26
C LEU A 620 28.60 -7.51 37.15
N ALA A 621 29.07 -8.20 36.12
CA ALA A 621 30.50 -8.37 35.85
C ALA A 621 31.17 -7.02 35.53
N PHE A 622 30.55 -6.19 34.71
CA PHE A 622 31.05 -4.84 34.38
C PHE A 622 31.12 -3.94 35.61
N VAL A 623 30.06 -3.91 36.43
CA VAL A 623 30.04 -3.18 37.70
C VAL A 623 31.14 -3.69 38.64
N GLY A 624 31.33 -5.02 38.71
CA GLY A 624 32.43 -5.63 39.47
C GLY A 624 33.81 -5.18 39.00
N ILE A 625 34.04 -5.12 37.69
CA ILE A 625 35.30 -4.61 37.09
C ILE A 625 35.49 -3.12 37.41
N LEU A 626 34.44 -2.32 37.32
CA LEU A 626 34.50 -0.88 37.60
C LEU A 626 34.83 -0.63 39.08
N VAL A 627 34.20 -1.38 39.99
CA VAL A 627 34.51 -1.34 41.43
C VAL A 627 35.97 -1.75 41.68
N LEU A 628 36.46 -2.82 41.04
CA LEU A 628 37.86 -3.24 41.14
C LEU A 628 38.84 -2.17 40.63
N LEU A 629 38.54 -1.53 39.50
CA LEU A 629 39.33 -0.43 38.95
C LEU A 629 39.38 0.77 39.90
N VAL A 630 38.24 1.18 40.45
CA VAL A 630 38.16 2.23 41.47
C VAL A 630 38.99 1.85 42.70
N MET A 631 38.86 0.62 43.20
CA MET A 631 39.65 0.13 44.33
C MET A 631 41.16 0.12 44.03
N LEU A 632 41.57 -0.25 42.82
CA LEU A 632 42.97 -0.22 42.38
C LEU A 632 43.52 1.21 42.28
N VAL A 633 42.73 2.16 41.76
CA VAL A 633 43.09 3.58 41.70
C VAL A 633 43.21 4.16 43.10
N VAL A 634 42.26 3.87 44.00
CA VAL A 634 42.31 4.31 45.41
C VAL A 634 43.52 3.71 46.11
N ARG A 635 43.82 2.42 45.93
CA ARG A 635 45.02 1.77 46.48
C ARG A 635 46.32 2.37 45.92
N ARG A 636 46.39 2.65 44.61
CA ARG A 636 47.54 3.32 44.00
C ARG A 636 47.74 4.74 44.55
N ARG A 637 46.67 5.52 44.71
CA ARG A 637 46.72 6.86 45.31
C ARG A 637 47.19 6.82 46.76
N LYS A 638 46.71 5.87 47.58
CA LYS A 638 47.20 5.66 48.95
C LYS A 638 48.70 5.33 48.98
N ARG A 639 49.17 4.35 48.19
CA ARG A 639 50.60 4.00 48.09
C ARG A 639 51.49 5.14 47.60
N LYS A 640 51.00 5.98 46.66
CA LYS A 640 51.74 7.15 46.17
C LYS A 640 51.85 8.24 47.24
N LYS A 641 50.80 8.40 48.07
CA LYS A 641 50.79 9.32 49.20
C LYS A 641 51.72 8.85 50.33
N GLU A 642 51.79 7.54 50.58
CA GLU A 642 52.73 6.94 51.55
C GLU A 642 54.20 7.11 51.11
N LYS A 643 54.50 6.97 49.80
CA LYS A 643 55.85 7.23 49.23
C LYS A 643 56.27 8.71 49.16
N LEU A 644 55.34 9.65 49.39
CA LEU A 644 55.62 11.09 49.41
C LEU A 644 55.85 11.62 50.84
N ILE A 645 55.59 10.79 51.86
CA ILE A 645 55.63 11.15 53.29
C ILE A 645 56.73 10.37 54.03
N GLY A 646 57.23 9.26 53.47
CA GLY A 646 58.45 8.58 53.90
C GLY A 646 59.57 8.81 52.91
#